data_AF-I0ELL2-F1
#
_entry.id   AF-I0ELL2-F1
#
_cell.length_a   1.000
_cell.length_b   1.000
_cell.length_c   1.000
_cell.angle_alpha   90.00
_cell.angle_beta   90.00
_cell.angle_gamma   90.00
#
_symmetry.space_group_name_H-M   'P 1'
#
loop_
_entity.id
_entity.type
_entity.pdbx_description
1 polymer ?
#
loop_
_entity_poly.entity_id
_entity_poly.type
_entity_poly.pdbx_seq_one_letter_code
_entity_poly.pdbx_strand_id
1 'polypeptide(L)'
;MCLSFKGFHKLFKNDVLIAKKLTEATTQKASQGLATSLEGAFKFLGVKWLLNTMYRTAPKTFIFKSLDEKTAGAALRYHLKQALERSHSVEEFTNTLKLSAQKSKFSNETMKKIEEITSGVKTASEEVKDKITKHEKALKELEKIDTSKLTKEQLDVLKVFKGELDETILKGRDLNDLYTLEKGSKKHGAIKILKRHYGENKTGAITSDELLNMGEVIKNGSVLLESKENRNNLIRYAYEWDNNGVKLRVVVDDLGDNKKIFNFYSDRPTGGSPTPRSTNQQIDITQKELTKQDQELSFLELANLEKQQKLAKEQELKELESQRLQESIQQHKLERQAIRDAKNSTLGKSELDREIVKSENIPFKELENAPKSSVSLNDNEIYPLKYVIVNKDDLKPNFKNTGTQTRNSIDNKKIEEIANNFDPKMIVGRGGFDDLPIILNDGQVIAGNHRTQGMLSFSKESRANYEKAIKDSFNLDLKPNELMVRMPENELNDKEIFKLASKSNENRANSFSDTLLSAMSSYNENLKHLPIKFESENVENLANNVARVLERDAKIPSQTQIENANLALLSHYAKNSANNSLLEVFDNAYKHLDKEQFKAFKEMFANNSANFHNLNNDATLKNFNLSPYLTDSLDTTAKMLESGNRKDNYAKLVNDIDYLVKTTDSNGTNAFIKENPQKYESVVSELLGSSFARFLRLENPTSQFYEFLKNAKERMIQNAGDIFAGTNKPISEINVFDFIKYAIESGNPSKESRELLDLLPKLESKFKAYEKHLKESKPKLEKERAFKVIEPKDKKAFIDSIDSYLKTDNAPELPKEINIDEFKNKFKYVSNLDNFIEHIGEKENAQKRFFYLNLIEPSLKEPDIKLIYKDKEPHKERIKYIKAFKKDENNIVHLFVSQDNNKLFITSVPEIDKYYIKSMINKADIIHSFIQQDSKNAKKH
;
A
#
# COMPACT_ATOMS: atom_id res chain seq x y z
N MET A 1 -41.58 53.58 -25.22
CA MET A 1 -41.67 52.33 -26.00
C MET A 1 -40.45 51.49 -25.61
N CYS A 2 -40.49 50.84 -24.42
CA CYS A 2 -40.78 49.40 -24.21
C CYS A 2 -39.76 48.50 -24.94
N LEU A 3 -38.92 47.65 -24.34
CA LEU A 3 -39.11 46.58 -23.32
C LEU A 3 -37.74 46.32 -22.61
N SER A 4 -37.60 46.21 -21.29
CA SER A 4 -38.06 45.19 -20.31
C SER A 4 -37.19 43.91 -20.22
N PHE A 5 -36.75 43.65 -18.97
CA PHE A 5 -36.02 42.49 -18.43
C PHE A 5 -36.64 41.12 -18.74
N LYS A 6 -35.79 40.12 -19.07
CA LYS A 6 -35.76 38.75 -18.48
C LYS A 6 -34.71 37.87 -19.17
N GLY A 7 -33.74 37.34 -18.41
CA GLY A 7 -32.90 36.22 -18.89
C GLY A 7 -31.44 36.13 -18.41
N PHE A 8 -31.00 36.91 -17.42
CA PHE A 8 -29.61 36.89 -16.92
C PHE A 8 -29.25 35.68 -16.02
N HIS A 9 -30.06 34.61 -15.99
CA HIS A 9 -29.71 33.38 -15.26
C HIS A 9 -30.32 32.14 -15.91
N LYS A 10 -29.53 31.35 -16.65
CA LYS A 10 -29.70 29.88 -16.65
C LYS A 10 -28.61 28.97 -17.27
N LEU A 11 -27.41 29.43 -17.65
CA LEU A 11 -26.44 28.52 -18.30
C LEU A 11 -24.99 28.50 -17.77
N PHE A 12 -24.67 29.15 -16.64
CA PHE A 12 -23.31 29.13 -16.08
C PHE A 12 -23.26 28.76 -14.60
N LYS A 13 -23.86 27.63 -14.24
CA LYS A 13 -23.64 27.03 -12.90
C LYS A 13 -22.83 25.74 -12.87
N ASN A 14 -22.39 25.20 -14.02
CA ASN A 14 -21.58 23.97 -14.02
C ASN A 14 -20.11 24.15 -14.46
N ASP A 15 -19.71 25.31 -14.98
CA ASP A 15 -18.34 25.48 -15.49
C ASP A 15 -17.30 25.86 -14.43
N VAL A 16 -17.73 26.35 -13.26
CA VAL A 16 -16.83 26.57 -12.11
C VAL A 16 -16.55 25.25 -11.37
N LEU A 17 -17.46 24.27 -11.45
CA LEU A 17 -17.31 22.98 -10.78
C LEU A 17 -16.50 21.96 -11.58
N ILE A 18 -16.39 22.13 -12.91
CA ILE A 18 -15.48 21.32 -13.74
C ILE A 18 -14.05 21.89 -13.68
N ALA A 19 -13.89 23.21 -13.61
CA ALA A 19 -12.59 23.83 -13.35
C ALA A 19 -12.04 23.52 -11.94
N LYS A 20 -12.91 23.26 -10.95
CA LYS A 20 -12.52 22.77 -9.61
C LYS A 20 -12.24 21.25 -9.54
N LYS A 21 -12.63 20.47 -10.56
CA LYS A 21 -12.38 19.02 -10.65
C LYS A 21 -11.14 18.64 -11.48
N LEU A 22 -10.46 19.62 -12.04
CA LEU A 22 -9.09 19.45 -12.54
C LEU A 22 -8.13 19.73 -11.37
N THR A 23 -8.01 18.75 -10.48
CA THR A 23 -6.92 18.72 -9.52
C THR A 23 -5.59 18.60 -10.26
N GLU A 24 -4.61 19.33 -9.75
CA GLU A 24 -3.23 19.31 -10.19
C GLU A 24 -2.70 17.87 -10.25
N ALA A 25 -1.97 17.54 -11.32
CA ALA A 25 -1.04 16.43 -11.29
C ALA A 25 0.10 16.80 -10.33
N THR A 26 -0.12 16.58 -9.03
CA THR A 26 0.94 16.60 -8.02
C THR A 26 1.71 15.29 -8.13
N THR A 27 2.81 15.30 -8.88
CA THR A 27 3.86 14.30 -8.70
C THR A 27 4.45 14.51 -7.29
N GLN A 28 4.01 13.70 -6.33
CA GLN A 28 4.40 13.81 -4.91
C GLN A 28 5.86 13.42 -4.60
N LYS A 29 6.71 13.11 -5.58
CA LYS A 29 8.15 12.89 -5.37
C LYS A 29 8.96 13.36 -6.57
N ALA A 30 9.93 14.25 -6.34
CA ALA A 30 10.96 14.61 -7.31
C ALA A 30 12.04 13.51 -7.50
N SER A 31 11.84 12.31 -6.96
CA SER A 31 12.83 11.22 -6.99
C SER A 31 12.41 9.98 -7.76
N GLN A 32 11.34 10.03 -8.56
CA GLN A 32 11.00 8.92 -9.46
C GLN A 32 11.27 9.29 -10.92
N GLY A 33 12.43 8.84 -11.40
CA GLY A 33 12.76 8.73 -12.83
C GLY A 33 13.97 9.54 -13.30
N LEU A 34 15.17 8.96 -13.19
CA LEU A 34 16.31 9.12 -14.13
C LEU A 34 16.83 10.55 -14.41
N ALA A 35 17.41 11.22 -13.42
CA ALA A 35 18.45 12.22 -13.66
C ALA A 35 19.57 12.05 -12.64
N THR A 36 20.69 11.46 -13.05
CA THR A 36 21.86 11.16 -12.20
C THR A 36 22.78 12.37 -11.98
N SER A 37 22.32 13.60 -12.25
CA SER A 37 23.05 14.83 -11.91
C SER A 37 22.13 16.01 -11.62
N LEU A 38 22.56 16.91 -10.73
CA LEU A 38 21.86 18.16 -10.39
C LEU A 38 21.49 18.97 -11.64
N GLU A 39 22.39 19.01 -12.63
CA GLU A 39 22.20 19.72 -13.89
C GLU A 39 21.00 19.18 -14.71
N GLY A 40 20.72 17.87 -14.62
CA GLY A 40 19.57 17.23 -15.26
C GLY A 40 18.22 17.58 -14.62
N ALA A 41 18.18 17.70 -13.29
CA ALA A 41 16.99 18.14 -12.56
C ALA A 41 16.65 19.62 -12.84
N PHE A 42 17.66 20.47 -13.03
CA PHE A 42 17.47 21.88 -13.36
C PHE A 42 17.01 22.12 -14.81
N LYS A 43 17.54 21.36 -15.79
CA LYS A 43 17.04 21.39 -17.18
C LYS A 43 15.57 20.99 -17.26
N PHE A 44 15.16 19.99 -16.47
CA PHE A 44 13.76 19.56 -16.34
C PHE A 44 12.84 20.63 -15.71
N LEU A 45 13.30 21.34 -14.68
CA LEU A 45 12.56 22.45 -14.07
C LEU A 45 12.44 23.67 -15.00
N GLY A 46 13.48 23.97 -15.78
CA GLY A 46 13.46 25.02 -16.81
C GLY A 46 12.45 24.74 -17.93
N VAL A 47 12.39 23.50 -18.39
CA VAL A 47 11.40 23.02 -19.37
C VAL A 47 9.99 23.10 -18.78
N LYS A 48 9.77 22.62 -17.54
CA LYS A 48 8.47 22.72 -16.86
C LYS A 48 8.00 24.17 -16.69
N TRP A 49 8.90 25.10 -16.37
CA TRP A 49 8.59 26.53 -16.23
C TRP A 49 8.28 27.21 -17.59
N LEU A 50 9.03 26.88 -18.65
CA LEU A 50 8.78 27.36 -20.01
C LEU A 50 7.40 26.92 -20.50
N LEU A 51 7.03 25.66 -20.24
CA LEU A 51 5.74 25.06 -20.64
C LEU A 51 4.58 25.63 -19.84
N ASN A 52 4.77 25.86 -18.54
CA ASN A 52 3.77 26.48 -17.69
C ASN A 52 3.58 27.97 -18.03
N THR A 53 4.64 28.62 -18.51
CA THR A 53 4.59 29.99 -19.05
C THR A 53 3.88 30.01 -20.40
N MET A 54 4.20 29.12 -21.35
CA MET A 54 3.46 28.94 -22.61
C MET A 54 1.95 28.76 -22.38
N TYR A 55 1.57 27.95 -21.39
CA TYR A 55 0.17 27.76 -20.99
C TYR A 55 -0.47 28.99 -20.32
N ARG A 56 0.31 29.81 -19.59
CA ARG A 56 -0.18 30.98 -18.84
C ARG A 56 -0.14 32.30 -19.61
N THR A 57 0.81 32.47 -20.53
CA THR A 57 1.05 33.72 -21.26
C THR A 57 0.55 33.66 -22.69
N ALA A 58 0.11 32.51 -23.20
CA ALA A 58 -0.75 32.48 -24.38
C ALA A 58 -2.08 33.16 -24.02
N PRO A 59 -2.35 34.39 -24.48
CA PRO A 59 -3.65 35.00 -24.27
C PRO A 59 -4.69 34.13 -25.00
N LYS A 60 -5.97 34.23 -24.63
CA LYS A 60 -7.11 33.60 -25.34
C LYS A 60 -7.29 34.17 -26.76
N THR A 61 -6.26 34.08 -27.61
CA THR A 61 -6.22 34.61 -28.96
C THR A 61 -5.63 33.55 -29.90
N PHE A 62 -6.47 33.14 -30.84
CA PHE A 62 -6.22 32.35 -32.06
C PHE A 62 -5.74 30.89 -32.00
N ILE A 63 -4.97 30.41 -31.01
CA ILE A 63 -4.40 29.04 -31.10
C ILE A 63 -5.40 27.92 -30.72
N PHE A 64 -6.30 28.18 -29.76
CA PHE A 64 -7.19 27.13 -29.21
C PHE A 64 -8.68 27.33 -29.50
N LYS A 65 -9.05 28.33 -30.30
CA LYS A 65 -10.45 28.67 -30.58
C LYS A 65 -11.04 28.08 -31.87
N SER A 66 -10.23 27.39 -32.70
CA SER A 66 -10.69 26.75 -33.95
C SER A 66 -10.35 25.26 -34.04
N LEU A 67 -10.01 24.62 -32.91
CA LEU A 67 -9.82 23.17 -32.86
C LEU A 67 -11.14 22.50 -32.44
N ASP A 68 -12.14 22.57 -33.31
CA ASP A 68 -13.23 21.60 -33.34
C ASP A 68 -13.29 20.98 -34.74
N GLU A 69 -12.87 19.72 -34.82
CA GLU A 69 -13.64 18.61 -35.38
C GLU A 69 -12.89 17.29 -35.12
N LYS A 70 -13.67 16.20 -35.07
CA LYS A 70 -13.35 14.90 -34.49
C LYS A 70 -11.98 14.31 -34.88
N THR A 71 -11.41 13.52 -33.96
CA THR A 71 -10.19 12.66 -34.10
C THR A 71 -8.83 13.35 -34.29
N ALA A 72 -8.69 14.34 -35.18
CA ALA A 72 -7.38 14.94 -35.48
C ALA A 72 -6.84 15.85 -34.35
N GLY A 73 -7.72 16.63 -33.71
CA GLY A 73 -7.34 17.47 -32.58
C GLY A 73 -6.93 16.68 -31.32
N ALA A 74 -7.56 15.51 -31.08
CA ALA A 74 -7.20 14.61 -29.99
C ALA A 74 -5.84 13.94 -30.22
N ALA A 75 -5.57 13.51 -31.46
CA ALA A 75 -4.27 12.99 -31.85
C ALA A 75 -3.17 14.05 -31.71
N LEU A 76 -3.37 15.27 -32.20
CA LEU A 76 -2.40 16.35 -32.02
C LEU A 76 -2.12 16.65 -30.54
N ARG A 77 -3.15 16.68 -29.69
CA ARG A 77 -3.01 16.84 -28.23
C ARG A 77 -2.21 15.70 -27.60
N TYR A 78 -2.44 14.46 -28.04
CA TYR A 78 -1.68 13.30 -27.58
C TYR A 78 -0.19 13.40 -27.96
N HIS A 79 0.12 13.77 -29.20
CA HIS A 79 1.50 13.91 -29.66
C HIS A 79 2.24 15.08 -29.00
N LEU A 80 1.55 16.20 -28.77
CA LEU A 80 2.08 17.31 -27.96
C LEU A 80 2.38 16.86 -26.54
N LYS A 81 1.47 16.10 -25.91
CA LYS A 81 1.66 15.56 -24.55
C LYS A 81 2.81 14.56 -24.47
N GLN A 82 2.93 13.64 -25.43
CA GLN A 82 4.03 12.67 -25.48
C GLN A 82 5.39 13.34 -25.74
N ALA A 83 5.45 14.31 -26.66
CA ALA A 83 6.67 15.09 -26.88
C ALA A 83 7.07 15.86 -25.61
N LEU A 84 6.08 16.35 -24.85
CA LEU A 84 6.27 17.02 -23.58
C LEU A 84 6.88 16.12 -22.50
N GLU A 85 6.29 14.92 -22.35
CA GLU A 85 6.64 13.96 -21.29
C GLU A 85 8.02 13.32 -21.50
N ARG A 86 8.48 13.26 -22.75
CA ARG A 86 9.71 12.56 -23.15
C ARG A 86 10.90 13.46 -23.41
N SER A 87 10.72 14.77 -23.45
CA SER A 87 11.79 15.70 -23.83
C SER A 87 12.35 16.44 -22.63
N HIS A 88 13.66 16.40 -22.48
CA HIS A 88 14.41 17.06 -21.40
C HIS A 88 14.98 18.42 -21.84
N SER A 89 14.76 18.83 -23.09
CA SER A 89 15.11 20.15 -23.61
C SER A 89 14.09 20.66 -24.64
N VAL A 90 14.11 21.97 -24.92
CA VAL A 90 13.27 22.62 -25.94
C VAL A 90 13.55 22.10 -27.35
N GLU A 91 14.82 21.83 -27.62
CA GLU A 91 15.30 21.27 -28.89
C GLU A 91 14.80 19.83 -29.05
N GLU A 92 14.92 19.01 -28.01
CA GLU A 92 14.40 17.64 -27.98
C GLU A 92 12.87 17.60 -28.09
N PHE A 93 12.17 18.55 -27.48
CA PHE A 93 10.71 18.70 -27.61
C PHE A 93 10.32 19.00 -29.05
N THR A 94 11.01 19.95 -29.67
CA THR A 94 10.74 20.37 -31.05
C THR A 94 11.04 19.24 -32.04
N ASN A 95 12.15 18.52 -31.84
CA ASN A 95 12.54 17.40 -32.68
C ASN A 95 11.58 16.21 -32.51
N THR A 96 11.24 15.85 -31.27
CA THR A 96 10.31 14.76 -30.97
C THR A 96 8.90 15.05 -31.48
N LEU A 97 8.43 16.29 -31.35
CA LEU A 97 7.13 16.69 -31.86
C LEU A 97 7.10 16.61 -33.39
N LYS A 98 8.11 17.16 -34.09
CA LYS A 98 8.21 17.08 -35.56
C LYS A 98 8.30 15.64 -36.07
N LEU A 99 9.13 14.82 -35.45
CA LEU A 99 9.26 13.38 -35.78
C LEU A 99 7.94 12.62 -35.55
N SER A 100 7.27 12.88 -34.44
CA SER A 100 5.99 12.24 -34.13
C SER A 100 4.87 12.68 -35.08
N ALA A 101 4.87 13.95 -35.49
CA ALA A 101 3.93 14.52 -36.43
C ALA A 101 4.07 13.91 -37.84
N GLN A 102 5.31 13.77 -38.31
CA GLN A 102 5.63 13.14 -39.59
C GLN A 102 5.21 11.65 -39.63
N LYS A 103 5.41 10.92 -38.53
CA LYS A 103 4.99 9.50 -38.43
C LYS A 103 3.48 9.32 -38.37
N SER A 104 2.74 10.33 -37.90
CA SER A 104 1.30 10.26 -37.66
C SER A 104 0.44 10.68 -38.87
N LYS A 105 1.07 11.08 -39.99
CA LYS A 105 0.42 11.49 -41.25
C LYS A 105 -0.67 12.56 -41.07
N PHE A 106 -0.36 13.61 -40.31
CA PHE A 106 -1.27 14.74 -40.13
C PHE A 106 -1.54 15.51 -41.44
N SER A 107 -2.69 16.18 -41.53
CA SER A 107 -3.01 17.03 -42.68
C SER A 107 -2.01 18.18 -42.82
N ASN A 108 -1.83 18.71 -44.03
CA ASN A 108 -0.92 19.84 -44.29
C ASN A 108 -1.23 21.07 -43.41
N GLU A 109 -2.51 21.33 -43.13
CA GLU A 109 -2.93 22.40 -42.21
C GLU A 109 -2.52 22.13 -40.76
N THR A 110 -2.58 20.87 -40.31
CA THR A 110 -2.14 20.47 -38.97
C THR A 110 -0.62 20.51 -38.85
N MET A 111 0.10 20.12 -39.90
CA MET A 111 1.56 20.24 -39.98
C MET A 111 2.01 21.70 -39.91
N LYS A 112 1.32 22.61 -40.59
CA LYS A 112 1.59 24.06 -40.51
C LYS A 112 1.40 24.62 -39.08
N LYS A 113 0.36 24.16 -38.37
CA LYS A 113 0.16 24.51 -36.95
C LYS A 113 1.25 23.95 -36.04
N ILE A 114 1.76 22.75 -36.32
CA ILE A 114 2.89 22.17 -35.58
C ILE A 114 4.17 22.98 -35.82
N GLU A 115 4.41 23.44 -37.05
CA GLU A 115 5.53 24.34 -37.37
C GLU A 115 5.44 25.68 -36.64
N GLU A 116 4.26 26.29 -36.60
CA GLU A 116 3.99 27.51 -35.81
C GLU A 116 4.24 27.29 -34.31
N ILE A 117 3.80 26.15 -33.75
CA ILE A 117 4.06 25.78 -32.36
C ILE A 117 5.56 25.63 -32.09
N THR A 118 6.28 24.90 -32.96
CA THR A 118 7.73 24.69 -32.76
C THR A 118 8.53 25.99 -32.91
N SER A 119 8.10 26.90 -33.79
CA SER A 119 8.72 28.21 -33.95
C SER A 119 8.45 29.10 -32.75
N GLY A 120 7.20 29.15 -32.25
CA GLY A 120 6.84 29.91 -31.06
C GLY A 120 7.54 29.39 -29.79
N VAL A 121 7.75 28.08 -29.67
CA VAL A 121 8.52 27.46 -28.59
C VAL A 121 9.99 27.86 -28.64
N LYS A 122 10.58 27.93 -29.83
CA LYS A 122 11.98 28.38 -30.02
C LYS A 122 12.14 29.86 -29.63
N THR A 123 11.24 30.73 -30.09
CA THR A 123 11.24 32.16 -29.74
C THR A 123 11.01 32.39 -28.25
N ALA A 124 10.06 31.67 -27.63
CA ALA A 124 9.83 31.74 -26.19
C ALA A 124 11.03 31.23 -25.38
N SER A 125 11.75 30.21 -25.88
CA SER A 125 12.97 29.71 -25.26
C SER A 125 14.12 30.72 -25.32
N GLU A 126 14.24 31.47 -26.40
CA GLU A 126 15.25 32.53 -26.55
C GLU A 126 14.93 33.72 -25.62
N GLU A 127 13.67 34.15 -25.51
CA GLU A 127 13.22 35.18 -24.55
C GLU A 127 13.35 34.78 -23.07
N VAL A 128 13.36 33.47 -22.79
CA VAL A 128 13.47 32.89 -21.45
C VAL A 128 14.92 32.67 -21.05
N LYS A 129 15.83 32.41 -22.00
CA LYS A 129 17.27 32.29 -21.76
C LYS A 129 17.85 33.55 -21.10
N ASP A 130 17.38 34.73 -21.50
CA ASP A 130 17.78 36.02 -20.90
C ASP A 130 17.19 36.28 -19.51
N LYS A 131 16.12 35.56 -19.12
CA LYS A 131 15.48 35.68 -17.79
C LYS A 131 16.00 34.63 -16.79
N ILE A 132 16.45 33.46 -17.27
CA ILE A 132 17.00 32.36 -16.45
C ILE A 132 18.40 32.68 -15.91
N THR A 133 19.23 33.38 -16.69
CA THR A 133 20.60 33.80 -16.31
C THR A 133 20.68 34.65 -15.03
N LYS A 134 19.56 35.23 -14.56
CA LYS A 134 19.49 36.06 -13.34
C LYS A 134 19.27 35.24 -12.05
N HIS A 135 18.48 34.16 -12.11
CA HIS A 135 18.25 33.27 -10.96
C HIS A 135 19.38 32.25 -10.77
N GLU A 136 20.01 31.80 -11.85
CA GLU A 136 21.18 30.91 -11.80
C GLU A 136 22.38 31.59 -11.12
N LYS A 137 22.58 32.90 -11.32
CA LYS A 137 23.63 33.66 -10.62
C LYS A 137 23.40 33.71 -9.11
N ALA A 138 22.16 33.87 -8.65
CA ALA A 138 21.84 33.88 -7.23
C ALA A 138 22.05 32.50 -6.59
N LEU A 139 21.64 31.42 -7.27
CA LEU A 139 21.81 30.04 -6.78
C LEU A 139 23.28 29.63 -6.72
N LYS A 140 24.10 30.01 -7.71
CA LYS A 140 25.56 29.77 -7.69
C LYS A 140 26.27 30.44 -6.52
N GLU A 141 25.82 31.60 -6.06
CA GLU A 141 26.40 32.23 -4.86
C GLU A 141 25.92 31.55 -3.57
N LEU A 142 24.66 31.07 -3.52
CA LEU A 142 24.14 30.30 -2.37
C LEU A 142 24.72 28.89 -2.24
N GLU A 143 25.21 28.30 -3.34
CA GLU A 143 25.91 27.02 -3.35
C GLU A 143 27.32 27.09 -2.73
N LYS A 144 27.93 28.28 -2.70
CA LYS A 144 29.26 28.51 -2.10
C LYS A 144 29.22 28.58 -0.57
N ILE A 145 28.03 28.63 0.04
CA ILE A 145 27.86 28.70 1.49
C ILE A 145 28.24 27.36 2.10
N ASP A 146 29.19 27.40 3.04
CA ASP A 146 29.62 26.24 3.82
C ASP A 146 28.52 25.85 4.83
N THR A 147 27.72 24.85 4.47
CA THR A 147 26.58 24.39 5.27
C THR A 147 26.95 23.81 6.62
N SER A 148 28.22 23.43 6.82
CA SER A 148 28.71 22.85 8.08
C SER A 148 28.77 23.87 9.23
N LYS A 149 28.76 25.17 8.91
CA LYS A 149 28.84 26.27 9.88
C LYS A 149 27.48 26.89 10.23
N LEU A 150 26.40 26.36 9.66
CA LEU A 150 25.05 26.92 9.83
C LEU A 150 24.28 26.25 10.96
N THR A 151 23.48 27.03 11.68
CA THR A 151 22.45 26.51 12.60
C THR A 151 21.32 25.83 11.82
N LYS A 152 20.52 24.98 12.49
CA LYS A 152 19.36 24.31 11.87
C LYS A 152 18.39 25.31 11.23
N GLU A 153 18.12 26.43 11.91
CA GLU A 153 17.26 27.50 11.40
C GLU A 153 17.85 28.17 10.15
N GLN A 154 19.15 28.50 10.15
CA GLN A 154 19.84 29.06 8.98
C GLN A 154 19.89 28.07 7.79
N LEU A 155 20.02 26.77 8.06
CA LEU A 155 20.00 25.71 7.04
C LEU A 155 18.61 25.60 6.40
N ASP A 156 17.55 25.65 7.19
CA ASP A 156 16.19 25.59 6.67
C ASP A 156 15.83 26.88 5.90
N VAL A 157 16.32 28.04 6.35
CA VAL A 157 16.26 29.30 5.59
C VAL A 157 17.00 29.18 4.26
N LEU A 158 18.21 28.61 4.24
CA LEU A 158 18.99 28.36 3.01
C LEU A 158 18.23 27.46 2.04
N LYS A 159 17.61 26.38 2.53
CA LYS A 159 16.79 25.46 1.72
C LYS A 159 15.56 26.15 1.13
N VAL A 160 14.89 27.05 1.86
CA VAL A 160 13.78 27.86 1.32
C VAL A 160 14.28 28.82 0.22
N PHE A 161 15.46 29.43 0.39
CA PHE A 161 16.08 30.26 -0.65
C PHE A 161 16.54 29.46 -1.89
N LYS A 162 17.04 28.24 -1.70
CA LYS A 162 17.35 27.29 -2.80
C LYS A 162 16.09 26.67 -3.42
N GLY A 163 14.94 26.81 -2.75
CA GLY A 163 13.65 26.28 -3.18
C GLY A 163 13.48 24.78 -2.94
N GLU A 164 14.32 24.19 -2.09
CA GLU A 164 14.28 22.80 -1.59
C GLU A 164 13.21 22.60 -0.50
N LEU A 165 12.86 23.68 0.22
CA LEU A 165 11.73 23.74 1.15
C LEU A 165 10.73 24.80 0.70
N ASP A 166 9.43 24.55 0.93
CA ASP A 166 8.37 25.49 0.58
C ASP A 166 8.19 26.61 1.62
N GLU A 167 8.46 26.32 2.90
CA GLU A 167 8.46 27.27 4.01
C GLU A 167 9.36 26.83 5.17
N THR A 168 9.68 27.76 6.07
CA THR A 168 10.37 27.50 7.35
C THR A 168 9.90 28.48 8.43
N ILE A 169 10.14 28.15 9.70
CA ILE A 169 9.75 28.98 10.86
C ILE A 169 11.00 29.67 11.42
N LEU A 170 10.96 31.00 11.49
CA LEU A 170 11.92 31.84 12.19
C LEU A 170 11.42 32.07 13.61
N LYS A 171 12.29 31.85 14.61
CA LYS A 171 11.94 32.05 16.01
C LYS A 171 12.21 33.50 16.41
N GLY A 172 11.23 34.13 17.03
CA GLY A 172 11.32 35.47 17.62
C GLY A 172 12.02 35.46 18.97
N ARG A 173 11.96 36.61 19.66
CA ARG A 173 12.61 36.81 20.96
C ARG A 173 11.98 35.95 22.07
N ASP A 174 10.66 35.75 22.02
CA ASP A 174 9.93 34.81 22.88
C ASP A 174 9.71 33.47 22.16
N LEU A 175 9.71 32.35 22.90
CA LEU A 175 9.50 31.00 22.35
C LEU A 175 8.15 30.82 21.62
N ASN A 176 7.19 31.71 21.88
CA ASN A 176 5.86 31.72 21.27
C ASN A 176 5.74 32.65 20.04
N ASP A 177 6.75 33.49 19.78
CA ASP A 177 6.76 34.41 18.63
C ASP A 177 7.36 33.70 17.42
N LEU A 178 6.51 33.05 16.61
CA LEU A 178 6.93 32.31 15.43
C LEU A 178 6.59 33.08 14.15
N TYR A 179 7.54 33.18 13.23
CA TYR A 179 7.41 33.88 11.96
C TYR A 179 7.65 32.92 10.79
N THR A 180 6.70 32.77 9.87
CA THR A 180 6.86 31.84 8.73
C THR A 180 7.53 32.51 7.54
N LEU A 181 8.73 32.06 7.15
CA LEU A 181 9.39 32.42 5.90
C LEU A 181 8.98 31.43 4.80
N GLU A 182 8.13 31.87 3.89
CA GLU A 182 7.74 31.10 2.69
C GLU A 182 8.68 31.36 1.50
N LYS A 183 8.80 30.37 0.61
CA LYS A 183 9.47 30.50 -0.70
C LYS A 183 8.85 31.64 -1.53
N GLY A 184 7.52 31.72 -1.51
CA GLY A 184 6.73 32.84 -2.05
C GLY A 184 6.79 33.00 -3.57
N SER A 185 6.74 34.25 -4.05
CA SER A 185 6.65 34.61 -5.47
C SER A 185 7.42 35.90 -5.80
N LYS A 186 7.29 36.44 -7.03
CA LYS A 186 7.96 37.71 -7.41
C LYS A 186 7.59 38.92 -6.53
N LYS A 187 6.52 38.83 -5.72
CA LYS A 187 6.00 39.93 -4.91
C LYS A 187 6.11 39.72 -3.39
N HIS A 188 6.40 38.51 -2.89
CA HIS A 188 6.54 38.16 -1.46
C HIS A 188 7.42 36.91 -1.26
N GLY A 189 7.89 36.65 -0.04
CA GLY A 189 8.72 35.48 0.30
C GLY A 189 10.16 35.52 -0.24
N ALA A 190 10.87 34.39 -0.12
CA ALA A 190 12.28 34.26 -0.46
C ALA A 190 12.61 34.67 -1.91
N ILE A 191 11.74 34.37 -2.88
CA ILE A 191 11.92 34.74 -4.29
C ILE A 191 12.00 36.26 -4.49
N LYS A 192 11.18 37.03 -3.77
CA LYS A 192 11.21 38.51 -3.82
C LYS A 192 12.53 39.06 -3.26
N ILE A 193 13.00 38.46 -2.17
CA ILE A 193 14.24 38.86 -1.49
C ILE A 193 15.45 38.58 -2.40
N LEU A 194 15.54 37.39 -2.99
CA LEU A 194 16.60 37.05 -3.96
C LEU A 194 16.63 38.01 -5.14
N LYS A 195 15.47 38.34 -5.71
CA LYS A 195 15.38 39.28 -6.83
C LYS A 195 15.92 40.67 -6.49
N ARG A 196 15.79 41.11 -5.23
CA ARG A 196 16.27 42.44 -4.78
C ARG A 196 17.77 42.50 -4.52
N HIS A 197 18.39 41.40 -4.12
CA HIS A 197 19.83 41.36 -3.82
C HIS A 197 20.68 40.88 -5.01
N TYR A 198 20.09 40.09 -5.92
CA TYR A 198 20.78 39.50 -7.07
C TYR A 198 20.25 39.98 -8.44
N GLY A 199 19.28 40.90 -8.49
CA GLY A 199 18.76 41.50 -9.74
C GLY A 199 19.58 42.69 -10.26
N GLU A 200 19.26 43.19 -11.47
CA GLU A 200 19.98 44.33 -12.11
C GLU A 200 19.84 45.65 -11.33
N ASN A 201 18.68 45.90 -10.72
CA ASN A 201 18.44 47.05 -9.86
C ASN A 201 18.52 46.60 -8.39
N LYS A 202 19.74 46.32 -7.90
CA LYS A 202 19.96 45.90 -6.51
C LYS A 202 19.52 47.02 -5.56
N THR A 203 18.58 46.74 -4.66
CA THR A 203 18.06 47.74 -3.70
C THR A 203 18.42 47.42 -2.25
N GLY A 204 19.22 46.38 -1.99
CA GLY A 204 19.77 46.08 -0.66
C GLY A 204 21.11 45.34 -0.76
N ALA A 205 22.07 45.69 0.10
CA ALA A 205 23.45 45.20 0.04
C ALA A 205 23.78 44.18 1.15
N ILE A 206 23.04 43.07 1.18
CA ILE A 206 23.29 41.93 2.09
C ILE A 206 24.14 40.87 1.37
N THR A 207 25.12 40.27 2.05
CA THR A 207 25.90 39.13 1.52
C THR A 207 25.12 37.82 1.56
N SER A 208 25.62 36.78 0.89
CA SER A 208 24.98 35.45 0.88
C SER A 208 24.88 34.82 2.27
N ASP A 209 25.88 35.02 3.13
CA ASP A 209 25.89 34.50 4.50
C ASP A 209 24.92 35.27 5.42
N GLU A 210 24.89 36.59 5.28
CA GLU A 210 23.97 37.44 6.07
C GLU A 210 22.51 37.24 5.71
N LEU A 211 22.23 36.81 4.47
CA LEU A 211 20.88 36.48 4.01
C LEU A 211 20.24 35.40 4.90
N LEU A 212 21.05 34.53 5.51
CA LEU A 212 20.60 33.47 6.39
C LEU A 212 20.32 33.93 7.82
N ASN A 213 20.75 35.14 8.18
CA ASN A 213 20.63 35.70 9.55
C ASN A 213 19.29 36.37 9.83
N MET A 214 18.25 36.12 9.03
CA MET A 214 16.93 36.73 9.22
C MET A 214 16.35 36.43 10.62
N GLY A 215 16.48 35.19 11.10
CA GLY A 215 16.05 34.81 12.45
C GLY A 215 16.85 35.53 13.54
N GLU A 216 18.16 35.67 13.37
CA GLU A 216 19.03 36.36 14.32
C GLU A 216 18.74 37.86 14.41
N VAL A 217 18.39 38.51 13.29
CA VAL A 217 17.95 39.92 13.29
C VAL A 217 16.64 40.10 14.05
N ILE A 218 15.70 39.13 13.95
CA ILE A 218 14.43 39.19 14.69
C ILE A 218 14.64 38.95 16.20
N LYS A 219 15.54 38.03 16.57
CA LYS A 219 15.84 37.70 17.99
C LYS A 219 16.64 38.80 18.69
N ASN A 220 17.72 39.23 18.05
CA ASN A 220 18.76 40.06 18.65
C ASN A 220 18.59 41.55 18.30
N GLY A 221 17.81 41.87 17.26
CA GLY A 221 17.59 43.24 16.83
C GLY A 221 16.60 44.01 17.72
N SER A 222 16.74 45.33 17.71
CA SER A 222 15.80 46.25 18.34
C SER A 222 14.69 46.62 17.36
N VAL A 223 13.44 46.64 17.84
CA VAL A 223 12.31 47.14 17.05
C VAL A 223 12.44 48.66 16.92
N LEU A 224 12.45 49.17 15.70
CA LEU A 224 12.46 50.61 15.43
C LEU A 224 11.03 51.14 15.61
N LEU A 225 10.76 51.86 16.69
CA LEU A 225 9.44 52.40 17.01
C LEU A 225 8.96 53.38 15.92
N GLU A 226 9.88 54.13 15.33
CA GLU A 226 9.65 55.06 14.21
C GLU A 226 9.31 54.35 12.88
N SER A 227 9.54 53.04 12.78
CA SER A 227 9.22 52.25 11.58
C SER A 227 7.78 51.72 11.58
N LYS A 228 7.04 51.92 12.68
CA LYS A 228 5.68 51.40 12.84
C LYS A 228 4.71 52.24 12.01
N GLU A 229 4.21 51.66 10.92
CA GLU A 229 3.20 52.28 10.06
C GLU A 229 1.94 51.43 10.03
N ASN A 230 0.81 52.03 10.41
CA ASN A 230 -0.51 51.45 10.15
C ASN A 230 -0.96 51.84 8.74
N ARG A 231 -1.15 50.84 7.88
CA ARG A 231 -1.74 51.00 6.55
C ARG A 231 -3.08 50.28 6.52
N ASN A 232 -3.99 50.68 5.62
CA ASN A 232 -5.41 50.27 5.62
C ASN A 232 -5.69 48.79 5.95
N ASN A 233 -4.82 47.85 5.53
CA ASN A 233 -4.96 46.40 5.79
C ASN A 233 -3.65 45.72 6.28
N LEU A 234 -2.64 46.46 6.76
CA LEU A 234 -1.41 45.85 7.29
C LEU A 234 -0.68 46.75 8.30
N ILE A 235 0.04 46.14 9.24
CA ILE A 235 0.95 46.81 10.16
C ILE A 235 2.38 46.55 9.69
N ARG A 236 3.13 47.61 9.39
CA ARG A 236 4.56 47.52 9.06
C ARG A 236 5.41 47.86 10.28
N TYR A 237 6.47 47.10 10.53
CA TYR A 237 7.50 47.39 11.52
C TYR A 237 8.85 46.78 11.11
N ALA A 238 9.96 47.21 11.71
CA ALA A 238 11.30 46.71 11.38
C ALA A 238 12.13 46.36 12.63
N TYR A 239 12.89 45.27 12.53
CA TYR A 239 13.97 44.91 13.45
C TYR A 239 15.30 45.35 12.86
N GLU A 240 16.14 45.99 13.66
CA GLU A 240 17.51 46.35 13.29
C GLU A 240 18.52 45.71 14.25
N TRP A 241 19.53 45.04 13.68
CA TRP A 241 20.61 44.40 14.42
C TRP A 241 21.97 44.85 13.86
N ASP A 242 22.85 45.33 14.74
CA ASP A 242 24.24 45.63 14.38
C ASP A 242 25.07 44.34 14.40
N ASN A 243 25.55 43.94 13.23
CA ASN A 243 26.38 42.77 13.05
C ASN A 243 27.76 43.21 12.54
N ASN A 244 28.71 43.38 13.48
CA ASN A 244 30.09 43.78 13.20
C ASN A 244 30.22 45.10 12.42
N GLY A 245 29.44 46.13 12.79
CA GLY A 245 29.49 47.46 12.17
C GLY A 245 28.67 47.59 10.89
N VAL A 246 27.83 46.59 10.56
CA VAL A 246 26.83 46.64 9.50
C VAL A 246 25.45 46.46 10.14
N LYS A 247 24.54 47.41 9.90
CA LYS A 247 23.16 47.32 10.40
C LYS A 247 22.30 46.52 9.45
N LEU A 248 21.89 45.34 9.89
CA LEU A 248 20.95 44.47 9.19
C LEU A 248 19.52 44.77 9.64
N ARG A 249 18.60 44.96 8.68
CA ARG A 249 17.22 45.37 8.94
C ARG A 249 16.19 44.46 8.28
N VAL A 250 15.40 43.74 9.08
CA VAL A 250 14.25 42.94 8.63
C VAL A 250 12.98 43.76 8.81
N VAL A 251 12.33 44.13 7.69
CA VAL A 251 11.04 44.82 7.66
C VAL A 251 9.93 43.79 7.50
N VAL A 252 8.96 43.81 8.40
CA VAL A 252 7.80 42.91 8.44
C VAL A 252 6.55 43.70 8.08
N ASP A 253 5.87 43.28 7.01
CA ASP A 253 4.50 43.69 6.69
C ASP A 253 3.54 42.62 7.21
N ASP A 254 2.80 42.91 8.27
CA ASP A 254 1.84 42.00 8.91
C ASP A 254 0.44 42.23 8.36
N LEU A 255 -0.10 41.25 7.61
CA LEU A 255 -1.39 41.34 6.92
C LEU A 255 -2.55 40.73 7.72
N GLY A 256 -2.32 40.22 8.93
CA GLY A 256 -3.29 39.40 9.67
C GLY A 256 -3.34 37.94 9.19
N ASP A 257 -4.09 37.09 9.90
CA ASP A 257 -4.28 35.66 9.59
C ASP A 257 -2.97 34.86 9.40
N ASN A 258 -1.97 35.12 10.25
CA ASN A 258 -0.62 34.52 10.18
C ASN A 258 0.16 34.79 8.88
N LYS A 259 -0.27 35.76 8.05
CA LYS A 259 0.41 36.08 6.79
C LYS A 259 1.33 37.29 6.94
N LYS A 260 2.65 37.06 6.90
CA LYS A 260 3.68 38.10 7.02
C LYS A 260 4.56 38.18 5.78
N ILE A 261 4.85 39.38 5.29
CA ILE A 261 5.77 39.59 4.17
C ILE A 261 7.05 40.23 4.67
N PHE A 262 8.18 39.57 4.42
CA PHE A 262 9.50 40.05 4.80
C PHE A 262 10.16 40.86 3.69
N ASN A 263 10.86 41.91 4.09
CA ASN A 263 11.92 42.51 3.30
C ASN A 263 13.19 42.59 4.15
N PHE A 264 14.35 42.37 3.54
CA PHE A 264 15.62 42.34 4.27
C PHE A 264 16.62 43.27 3.62
N TYR A 265 17.26 44.15 4.39
CA TYR A 265 18.25 45.10 3.87
C TYR A 265 19.41 45.30 4.86
N SER A 266 20.48 45.92 4.39
CA SER A 266 21.56 46.46 5.22
C SER A 266 21.67 47.96 4.98
N ASP A 267 22.40 48.66 5.84
CA ASP A 267 22.80 50.06 5.68
C ASP A 267 23.91 50.29 4.64
N ARG A 268 24.39 49.23 3.96
CA ARG A 268 25.41 49.34 2.92
C ARG A 268 24.88 49.98 1.63
N PRO A 269 25.66 50.85 0.98
CA PRO A 269 25.28 51.43 -0.31
C PRO A 269 25.19 50.35 -1.40
N THR A 270 24.10 50.38 -2.15
CA THR A 270 23.84 49.44 -3.25
C THR A 270 24.78 49.71 -4.42
N GLY A 271 25.89 48.97 -4.51
CA GLY A 271 26.79 49.00 -5.69
C GLY A 271 28.30 49.04 -5.45
N GLY A 272 28.79 49.04 -4.20
CA GLY A 272 30.24 49.01 -3.91
C GLY A 272 30.74 47.63 -3.50
N SER A 273 31.82 47.13 -4.11
CA SER A 273 32.53 45.92 -3.68
C SER A 273 33.05 46.04 -2.22
N PRO A 274 33.10 44.93 -1.46
CA PRO A 274 33.65 44.96 -0.11
C PRO A 274 35.18 45.08 -0.16
N THR A 275 35.72 46.24 0.18
CA THR A 275 37.13 46.36 0.56
C THR A 275 37.27 46.05 2.06
N PRO A 276 38.14 45.10 2.46
CA PRO A 276 38.42 44.88 3.86
C PRO A 276 39.29 46.02 4.40
N ARG A 277 38.77 46.79 5.36
CA ARG A 277 39.62 47.68 6.19
C ARG A 277 40.08 46.88 7.41
N SER A 278 41.33 46.43 7.35
CA SER A 278 42.13 46.10 8.53
C SER A 278 42.72 47.40 9.08
N THR A 279 42.49 47.69 10.36
CA THR A 279 43.54 48.24 11.24
C THR A 279 43.21 47.98 12.71
N ASN A 280 44.19 47.41 13.41
CA ASN A 280 44.28 47.24 14.86
C ASN A 280 44.61 48.57 15.59
N GLN A 281 44.44 48.51 16.93
CA GLN A 281 44.99 49.35 18.03
C GLN A 281 44.22 50.65 18.37
N GLN A 282 43.97 51.04 19.63
CA GLN A 282 44.17 50.50 20.99
C GLN A 282 43.45 51.46 22.00
N ILE A 283 42.86 50.90 23.07
CA ILE A 283 42.75 51.40 24.49
C ILE A 283 41.95 52.72 24.71
N ASP A 284 40.96 52.85 25.63
CA ASP A 284 41.07 52.70 27.09
C ASP A 284 39.69 52.64 27.79
N ILE A 285 39.51 51.81 28.82
CA ILE A 285 38.51 52.07 29.88
C ILE A 285 39.11 51.67 31.23
N THR A 286 39.21 52.66 32.09
CA THR A 286 39.74 52.62 33.46
C THR A 286 38.78 51.91 34.42
N GLN A 287 39.36 51.14 35.35
CA GLN A 287 38.69 50.43 36.44
C GLN A 287 38.18 51.39 37.53
N LYS A 288 37.06 51.01 38.17
CA LYS A 288 36.83 51.22 39.61
C LYS A 288 36.11 50.02 40.22
N GLU A 289 36.67 49.55 41.32
CA GLU A 289 36.43 48.27 42.02
C GLU A 289 35.08 48.18 42.73
N LEU A 290 34.62 46.93 42.95
CA LEU A 290 34.19 46.48 44.28
C LEU A 290 34.34 44.96 44.41
N THR A 291 35.09 44.55 45.44
CA THR A 291 35.50 43.21 45.85
C THR A 291 34.39 42.38 46.50
N LYS A 292 34.42 41.04 46.30
CA LYS A 292 34.41 40.01 47.36
C LYS A 292 34.67 38.60 46.80
N GLN A 293 35.48 37.82 47.52
CA GLN A 293 35.85 36.43 47.24
C GLN A 293 34.79 35.45 47.76
N ASP A 294 34.53 34.38 47.01
CA ASP A 294 34.44 32.99 47.50
C ASP A 294 34.72 32.05 46.30
N GLN A 295 35.43 30.94 46.54
CA GLN A 295 35.85 29.99 45.50
C GLN A 295 34.68 29.14 45.01
N GLU A 296 34.02 29.57 43.94
CA GLU A 296 33.16 28.73 43.09
C GLU A 296 33.87 28.45 41.75
N LEU A 297 33.63 27.27 41.17
CA LEU A 297 34.08 26.93 39.81
C LEU A 297 33.83 28.11 38.86
N SER A 298 34.80 28.37 37.97
CA SER A 298 34.75 29.53 37.09
C SER A 298 33.43 29.57 36.32
N PHE A 299 32.84 30.77 36.18
CA PHE A 299 31.65 31.00 35.35
C PHE A 299 31.80 30.42 33.93
N LEU A 300 33.04 30.31 33.44
CA LEU A 300 33.39 29.66 32.18
C LEU A 300 33.27 28.14 32.22
N GLU A 301 33.61 27.49 33.35
CA GLU A 301 33.43 26.04 33.55
C GLU A 301 31.96 25.67 33.68
N LEU A 302 31.16 26.44 34.43
CA LEU A 302 29.70 26.26 34.51
C LEU A 302 29.01 26.48 33.15
N ALA A 303 29.40 27.53 32.41
CA ALA A 303 28.88 27.79 31.06
C ALA A 303 29.27 26.72 30.04
N ASN A 304 30.48 26.18 30.14
CA ASN A 304 30.92 25.07 29.29
C ASN A 304 30.17 23.77 29.62
N LEU A 305 29.89 23.52 30.91
CA LEU A 305 29.14 22.35 31.37
C LEU A 305 27.66 22.43 30.95
N GLU A 306 27.02 23.60 31.07
CA GLU A 306 25.66 23.84 30.56
C GLU A 306 25.58 23.74 29.03
N LYS A 307 26.59 24.24 28.30
CA LYS A 307 26.66 24.14 26.84
C LYS A 307 26.82 22.70 26.38
N GLN A 308 27.64 21.91 27.07
CA GLN A 308 27.77 20.47 26.81
C GLN A 308 26.48 19.71 27.13
N GLN A 309 25.80 20.04 28.24
CA GLN A 309 24.50 19.44 28.59
C GLN A 309 23.38 19.80 27.59
N LYS A 310 23.34 21.04 27.10
CA LYS A 310 22.39 21.46 26.04
C LYS A 310 22.65 20.76 24.72
N LEU A 311 23.93 20.61 24.33
CA LEU A 311 24.30 19.90 23.12
C LEU A 311 23.96 18.41 23.20
N ALA A 312 24.21 17.78 24.36
CA ALA A 312 23.83 16.40 24.63
C ALA A 312 22.30 16.20 24.56
N LYS A 313 21.50 17.08 25.19
CA LYS A 313 20.03 17.04 25.11
C LYS A 313 19.49 17.25 23.69
N GLU A 314 20.13 18.11 22.90
CA GLU A 314 19.74 18.34 21.51
C GLU A 314 20.09 17.14 20.60
N GLN A 315 21.21 16.47 20.85
CA GLN A 315 21.59 15.23 20.17
C GLN A 315 20.64 14.09 20.54
N GLU A 316 20.31 13.95 21.83
CA GLU A 316 19.36 12.96 22.34
C GLU A 316 17.96 13.16 21.74
N LEU A 317 17.49 14.41 21.60
CA LEU A 317 16.20 14.72 20.98
C LEU A 317 16.19 14.42 19.46
N LYS A 318 17.30 14.67 18.76
CA LYS A 318 17.45 14.34 17.32
C LYS A 318 17.51 12.84 17.08
N GLU A 319 18.22 12.10 17.93
CA GLU A 319 18.24 10.63 17.88
C GLU A 319 16.84 10.06 18.15
N LEU A 320 16.12 10.60 19.13
CA LEU A 320 14.75 10.20 19.45
C LEU A 320 13.78 10.47 18.29
N GLU A 321 13.87 11.62 17.62
CA GLU A 321 13.04 11.94 16.43
C GLU A 321 13.36 11.03 15.23
N SER A 322 14.66 10.76 14.99
CA SER A 322 15.09 9.85 13.92
C SER A 322 14.64 8.41 14.18
N GLN A 323 14.75 7.94 15.43
CA GLN A 323 14.24 6.63 15.84
C GLN A 323 12.73 6.54 15.63
N ARG A 324 11.94 7.54 16.06
CA ARG A 324 10.48 7.57 15.84
C ARG A 324 10.08 7.53 14.36
N LEU A 325 10.83 8.21 13.49
CA LEU A 325 10.57 8.19 12.05
C LEU A 325 10.92 6.83 11.42
N GLN A 326 12.05 6.24 11.80
CA GLN A 326 12.43 4.90 11.35
C GLN A 326 11.43 3.83 11.83
N GLU A 327 11.00 3.91 13.08
CA GLU A 327 9.94 3.07 13.65
C GLU A 327 8.63 3.21 12.87
N SER A 328 8.21 4.43 12.53
CA SER A 328 7.01 4.67 11.72
C SER A 328 7.12 4.09 10.30
N ILE A 329 8.26 4.27 9.62
CA ILE A 329 8.48 3.69 8.29
C ILE A 329 8.49 2.16 8.35
N GLN A 330 9.12 1.60 9.39
CA GLN A 330 9.15 0.16 9.63
C GLN A 330 7.75 -0.38 9.95
N GLN A 331 6.97 0.30 10.79
CA GLN A 331 5.58 -0.04 11.07
C GLN A 331 4.73 -0.04 9.80
N HIS A 332 4.80 0.99 8.97
CA HIS A 332 4.08 1.03 7.70
C HIS A 332 4.54 -0.02 6.68
N LYS A 333 5.81 -0.46 6.75
CA LYS A 333 6.32 -1.56 5.92
C LYS A 333 5.76 -2.90 6.40
N LEU A 334 5.81 -3.16 7.71
CA LEU A 334 5.27 -4.35 8.35
C LEU A 334 3.76 -4.45 8.14
N GLU A 335 3.04 -3.35 8.30
CA GLU A 335 1.59 -3.25 8.09
C GLU A 335 1.19 -3.61 6.64
N ARG A 336 1.91 -3.06 5.65
CA ARG A 336 1.67 -3.42 4.23
C ARG A 336 2.03 -4.86 3.91
N GLN A 337 3.06 -5.39 4.56
CA GLN A 337 3.44 -6.78 4.40
C GLN A 337 2.39 -7.72 5.01
N ALA A 338 1.91 -7.44 6.23
CA ALA A 338 0.84 -8.19 6.87
C ALA A 338 -0.45 -8.20 6.03
N ILE A 339 -0.82 -7.09 5.39
CA ILE A 339 -1.98 -7.04 4.48
C ILE A 339 -1.76 -7.94 3.26
N ARG A 340 -0.55 -7.93 2.67
CA ARG A 340 -0.21 -8.79 1.53
C ARG A 340 -0.20 -10.27 1.92
N ASP A 341 0.37 -10.60 3.06
CA ASP A 341 0.44 -11.96 3.57
C ASP A 341 -0.95 -12.48 3.90
N ALA A 342 -1.82 -11.65 4.50
CA ALA A 342 -3.22 -11.96 4.71
C ALA A 342 -3.97 -12.21 3.39
N LYS A 343 -3.83 -11.33 2.38
CA LYS A 343 -4.44 -11.53 1.05
C LYS A 343 -3.90 -12.79 0.34
N ASN A 344 -2.61 -13.08 0.49
CA ASN A 344 -2.00 -14.28 -0.08
C ASN A 344 -2.49 -15.57 0.61
N SER A 345 -2.77 -15.52 1.92
CA SER A 345 -3.25 -16.68 2.69
C SER A 345 -4.69 -17.10 2.31
N THR A 346 -5.48 -16.16 1.78
CA THR A 346 -6.85 -16.40 1.34
C THR A 346 -6.97 -16.62 -0.17
N LEU A 347 -5.87 -16.52 -0.93
CA LEU A 347 -5.86 -16.68 -2.38
C LEU A 347 -6.42 -18.05 -2.78
N GLY A 348 -7.42 -18.05 -3.68
CA GLY A 348 -8.11 -19.25 -4.15
C GLY A 348 -9.05 -19.90 -3.12
N LYS A 349 -9.16 -19.36 -1.90
CA LYS A 349 -10.10 -19.81 -0.86
C LYS A 349 -11.40 -19.00 -0.89
N SER A 350 -12.43 -19.51 -0.22
CA SER A 350 -13.65 -18.73 0.05
C SER A 350 -13.35 -17.62 1.05
N GLU A 351 -14.10 -16.51 1.01
CA GLU A 351 -14.10 -15.50 2.08
C GLU A 351 -14.47 -16.12 3.45
N LEU A 352 -15.29 -17.16 3.45
CA LEU A 352 -15.66 -17.90 4.67
C LEU A 352 -14.57 -18.85 5.18
N ASP A 353 -13.56 -19.16 4.37
CA ASP A 353 -12.43 -20.02 4.76
C ASP A 353 -11.21 -19.19 5.17
N ARG A 354 -11.42 -17.89 5.40
CA ARG A 354 -10.43 -16.99 5.96
C ARG A 354 -10.17 -17.42 7.41
N GLU A 355 -8.90 -17.47 7.79
CA GLU A 355 -8.50 -17.82 9.15
C GLU A 355 -8.34 -16.54 9.98
N ILE A 356 -8.84 -16.58 11.22
CA ILE A 356 -8.67 -15.50 12.19
C ILE A 356 -7.47 -15.85 13.06
N VAL A 357 -6.41 -15.05 12.96
CA VAL A 357 -5.24 -15.23 13.83
C VAL A 357 -5.66 -14.92 15.26
N LYS A 358 -5.77 -15.97 16.09
CA LYS A 358 -6.06 -15.87 17.52
C LYS A 358 -4.76 -15.56 18.27
N SER A 359 -4.81 -14.60 19.20
CA SER A 359 -3.70 -14.26 20.10
C SER A 359 -3.95 -14.79 21.52
N GLU A 360 -3.01 -14.57 22.43
CA GLU A 360 -3.18 -14.99 23.83
C GLU A 360 -4.40 -14.32 24.47
N ASN A 361 -5.09 -15.07 25.33
CA ASN A 361 -6.28 -14.58 26.01
C ASN A 361 -5.94 -13.39 26.92
N ILE A 362 -6.79 -12.38 26.89
CA ILE A 362 -6.67 -11.21 27.76
C ILE A 362 -7.28 -11.52 29.14
N PRO A 363 -6.77 -10.93 30.22
CA PRO A 363 -7.42 -11.02 31.52
C PRO A 363 -8.80 -10.35 31.50
N PHE A 364 -9.81 -11.03 32.03
CA PHE A 364 -11.15 -10.46 32.18
C PHE A 364 -11.81 -10.92 33.49
N LYS A 365 -12.76 -10.12 33.99
CA LYS A 365 -13.63 -10.49 35.12
C LYS A 365 -15.06 -10.65 34.64
N GLU A 366 -15.60 -11.85 34.77
CA GLU A 366 -17.01 -12.15 34.47
C GLU A 366 -17.94 -11.64 35.60
N LEU A 367 -19.12 -11.18 35.23
CA LEU A 367 -20.11 -10.65 36.18
C LEU A 367 -21.18 -11.72 36.50
N GLU A 368 -21.09 -12.32 37.69
CA GLU A 368 -21.92 -13.46 38.11
C GLU A 368 -23.44 -13.20 38.16
N ASN A 369 -23.85 -11.94 38.37
CA ASN A 369 -25.27 -11.54 38.52
C ASN A 369 -25.76 -10.60 37.40
N ALA A 370 -25.13 -10.62 36.23
CA ALA A 370 -25.54 -9.80 35.11
C ALA A 370 -26.83 -10.33 34.46
N PRO A 371 -27.67 -9.45 33.86
CA PRO A 371 -28.73 -9.88 32.95
C PRO A 371 -28.18 -10.77 31.83
N LYS A 372 -28.94 -11.77 31.41
CA LYS A 372 -28.57 -12.61 30.25
C LYS A 372 -28.54 -11.75 28.98
N SER A 373 -27.49 -11.88 28.18
CA SER A 373 -27.36 -11.22 26.89
C SER A 373 -27.23 -12.25 25.78
N SER A 374 -27.69 -11.92 24.58
CA SER A 374 -27.52 -12.76 23.40
C SER A 374 -27.61 -11.95 22.12
N VAL A 375 -27.16 -12.54 21.02
CA VAL A 375 -27.39 -12.04 19.66
C VAL A 375 -27.95 -13.16 18.80
N SER A 376 -28.92 -12.83 17.96
CA SER A 376 -29.55 -13.78 17.03
C SER A 376 -29.15 -13.43 15.60
N LEU A 377 -28.71 -14.45 14.84
CA LEU A 377 -28.52 -14.37 13.40
C LEU A 377 -29.83 -14.62 12.65
N ASN A 378 -30.66 -15.54 13.17
CA ASN A 378 -31.99 -15.90 12.70
C ASN A 378 -32.71 -16.65 13.84
N ASP A 379 -33.92 -17.15 13.56
CA ASP A 379 -34.76 -17.87 14.53
C ASP A 379 -34.10 -19.12 15.13
N ASN A 380 -33.10 -19.71 14.43
CA ASN A 380 -32.44 -20.95 14.81
C ASN A 380 -31.00 -20.76 15.34
N GLU A 381 -30.36 -19.62 15.06
CA GLU A 381 -28.96 -19.34 15.43
C GLU A 381 -28.90 -18.20 16.45
N ILE A 382 -28.92 -18.55 17.74
CA ILE A 382 -28.84 -17.62 18.87
C ILE A 382 -27.54 -17.88 19.64
N TYR A 383 -26.73 -16.83 19.80
CA TYR A 383 -25.44 -16.90 20.49
C TYR A 383 -25.56 -16.23 21.87
N PRO A 384 -25.42 -17.00 22.97
CA PRO A 384 -25.42 -16.44 24.32
C PRO A 384 -24.14 -15.65 24.59
N LEU A 385 -24.27 -14.52 25.28
CA LEU A 385 -23.20 -13.60 25.60
C LEU A 385 -23.19 -13.31 27.10
N LYS A 386 -21.99 -13.25 27.66
CA LYS A 386 -21.73 -12.83 29.04
C LYS A 386 -21.13 -11.43 29.09
N TYR A 387 -21.43 -10.70 30.16
CA TYR A 387 -20.81 -9.41 30.43
C TYR A 387 -19.49 -9.60 31.16
N VAL A 388 -18.45 -8.93 30.68
CA VAL A 388 -17.10 -9.00 31.25
C VAL A 388 -16.49 -7.61 31.40
N ILE A 389 -15.63 -7.46 32.40
CA ILE A 389 -14.81 -6.27 32.61
C ILE A 389 -13.39 -6.58 32.14
N VAL A 390 -12.86 -5.72 31.29
CA VAL A 390 -11.51 -5.83 30.72
C VAL A 390 -10.75 -4.53 30.92
N ASN A 391 -9.43 -4.60 30.81
CA ASN A 391 -8.61 -3.40 30.66
C ASN A 391 -8.84 -2.82 29.25
N LYS A 392 -9.01 -1.50 29.17
CA LYS A 392 -9.19 -0.80 27.89
C LYS A 392 -8.03 -1.05 26.91
N ASP A 393 -6.81 -1.19 27.41
CA ASP A 393 -5.61 -1.33 26.58
C ASP A 393 -5.50 -2.71 25.92
N ASP A 394 -6.28 -3.69 26.41
CA ASP A 394 -6.35 -5.04 25.87
C ASP A 394 -7.34 -5.17 24.70
N LEU A 395 -8.20 -4.17 24.49
CA LEU A 395 -9.19 -4.15 23.42
C LEU A 395 -8.52 -3.81 22.08
N LYS A 396 -8.79 -4.64 21.07
CA LYS A 396 -8.18 -4.55 19.73
C LYS A 396 -9.26 -4.28 18.68
N PRO A 397 -9.79 -3.05 18.57
CA PRO A 397 -10.69 -2.71 17.47
C PRO A 397 -9.95 -2.75 16.12
N ASN A 398 -10.61 -3.27 15.09
CA ASN A 398 -10.08 -3.36 13.74
C ASN A 398 -10.98 -2.69 12.70
N PHE A 399 -10.36 -1.96 11.79
CA PHE A 399 -11.01 -1.16 10.74
C PHE A 399 -10.57 -1.53 9.32
N LYS A 400 -9.74 -2.57 9.20
CA LYS A 400 -9.28 -3.12 7.93
C LYS A 400 -9.93 -4.46 7.71
N ASN A 401 -10.05 -4.91 6.46
CA ASN A 401 -10.52 -6.23 6.06
C ASN A 401 -9.50 -7.34 6.45
N THR A 402 -9.20 -7.43 7.74
CA THR A 402 -8.27 -8.35 8.40
C THR A 402 -8.87 -8.82 9.75
N GLY A 403 -8.34 -9.86 10.39
CA GLY A 403 -8.92 -10.47 11.59
C GLY A 403 -10.46 -10.68 11.51
N THR A 404 -11.18 -10.21 12.52
CA THR A 404 -12.63 -10.27 12.66
C THR A 404 -13.42 -9.28 11.78
N GLN A 405 -12.76 -8.33 11.11
CA GLN A 405 -13.40 -7.24 10.38
C GLN A 405 -13.54 -7.59 8.88
N THR A 406 -14.74 -7.34 8.33
CA THR A 406 -15.14 -7.65 6.95
C THR A 406 -15.24 -6.42 6.05
N ARG A 407 -15.10 -5.20 6.62
CA ARG A 407 -15.20 -3.92 5.88
C ARG A 407 -13.93 -3.08 5.98
N ASN A 408 -13.71 -2.25 4.96
CA ASN A 408 -12.66 -1.23 4.89
C ASN A 408 -13.20 0.21 5.11
N SER A 409 -14.21 0.39 5.97
CA SER A 409 -14.87 1.70 6.16
C SER A 409 -14.77 2.20 7.60
N ILE A 410 -14.14 3.36 7.78
CA ILE A 410 -14.06 4.09 9.05
C ILE A 410 -14.99 5.29 9.00
N ASP A 411 -15.79 5.46 10.05
CA ASP A 411 -16.62 6.65 10.25
C ASP A 411 -16.04 7.43 11.43
N ASN A 412 -15.16 8.39 11.10
CA ASN A 412 -14.50 9.22 12.10
C ASN A 412 -15.50 10.09 12.86
N LYS A 413 -16.59 10.55 12.21
CA LYS A 413 -17.60 11.38 12.87
C LYS A 413 -18.31 10.61 13.98
N LYS A 414 -18.68 9.37 13.70
CA LYS A 414 -19.31 8.50 14.71
C LYS A 414 -18.35 8.17 15.87
N ILE A 415 -17.06 7.97 15.58
CA ILE A 415 -16.05 7.73 16.61
C ILE A 415 -15.89 8.98 17.49
N GLU A 416 -15.78 10.16 16.89
CA GLU A 416 -15.69 11.44 17.60
C GLU A 416 -16.94 11.77 18.40
N GLU A 417 -18.13 11.46 17.87
CA GLU A 417 -19.40 11.63 18.56
C GLU A 417 -19.48 10.76 19.81
N ILE A 418 -19.08 9.48 19.73
CA ILE A 418 -19.05 8.57 20.88
C ILE A 418 -17.97 9.02 21.89
N ALA A 419 -16.82 9.46 21.40
CA ALA A 419 -15.72 9.91 22.26
C ALA A 419 -16.08 11.17 23.05
N ASN A 420 -16.76 12.13 22.43
CA ASN A 420 -17.00 13.45 23.04
C ASN A 420 -18.39 13.60 23.64
N ASN A 421 -19.42 13.00 23.04
CA ASN A 421 -20.83 13.15 23.37
C ASN A 421 -21.53 11.79 23.58
N PHE A 422 -20.95 10.90 24.40
CA PHE A 422 -21.52 9.59 24.67
C PHE A 422 -22.94 9.67 25.24
N ASP A 423 -23.91 9.09 24.54
CA ASP A 423 -25.28 8.85 25.02
C ASP A 423 -25.44 7.40 25.52
N PRO A 424 -25.64 7.18 26.84
CA PRO A 424 -25.90 5.87 27.42
C PRO A 424 -26.99 5.06 26.72
N LYS A 425 -28.06 5.72 26.25
CA LYS A 425 -29.22 5.06 25.61
C LYS A 425 -28.88 4.47 24.25
N MET A 426 -27.73 4.80 23.69
CA MET A 426 -27.27 4.25 22.40
C MET A 426 -26.49 2.95 22.54
N ILE A 427 -25.98 2.64 23.74
CA ILE A 427 -25.01 1.55 23.93
C ILE A 427 -25.41 0.59 25.06
N VAL A 428 -26.10 1.04 26.11
CA VAL A 428 -26.45 0.18 27.26
C VAL A 428 -27.94 -0.12 27.26
N GLY A 429 -28.31 -1.41 27.30
CA GLY A 429 -29.69 -1.85 27.50
C GLY A 429 -30.57 -1.91 26.25
N ARG A 430 -29.97 -1.84 25.05
CA ARG A 430 -30.69 -2.03 23.76
C ARG A 430 -30.85 -3.49 23.38
N GLY A 431 -30.01 -4.38 23.89
CA GLY A 431 -29.93 -5.76 23.46
C GLY A 431 -29.38 -5.92 22.04
N GLY A 432 -29.15 -7.16 21.62
CA GLY A 432 -28.67 -7.49 20.28
C GLY A 432 -27.30 -6.86 19.94
N PHE A 433 -27.09 -6.52 18.67
CA PHE A 433 -25.81 -5.98 18.20
C PHE A 433 -25.60 -4.48 18.50
N ASP A 434 -26.64 -3.76 18.92
CA ASP A 434 -26.58 -2.32 19.23
C ASP A 434 -26.16 -2.00 20.67
N ASP A 435 -26.12 -3.01 21.55
CA ASP A 435 -25.62 -2.88 22.91
C ASP A 435 -24.07 -2.82 22.99
N LEU A 436 -23.47 -2.99 24.19
CA LEU A 436 -22.03 -2.99 24.45
C LEU A 436 -21.24 -3.85 23.43
N PRO A 437 -19.99 -3.48 23.09
CA PRO A 437 -19.19 -4.22 22.11
C PRO A 437 -19.06 -5.70 22.42
N ILE A 438 -18.99 -6.53 21.39
CA ILE A 438 -18.77 -7.98 21.51
C ILE A 438 -17.34 -8.28 21.10
N ILE A 439 -16.58 -8.96 21.96
CA ILE A 439 -15.17 -9.28 21.78
C ILE A 439 -14.88 -10.78 21.87
N LEU A 440 -13.74 -11.20 21.32
CA LEU A 440 -13.11 -12.50 21.53
C LEU A 440 -12.27 -12.50 22.81
N ASN A 441 -11.90 -13.71 23.27
CA ASN A 441 -11.09 -13.92 24.48
C ASN A 441 -9.72 -13.23 24.42
N ASP A 442 -9.23 -12.89 23.23
CA ASP A 442 -7.94 -12.25 23.01
C ASP A 442 -8.05 -10.72 22.78
N GLY A 443 -9.24 -10.15 23.00
CA GLY A 443 -9.52 -8.73 22.91
C GLY A 443 -9.91 -8.23 21.51
N GLN A 444 -9.87 -9.08 20.47
CA GLN A 444 -10.35 -8.70 19.13
C GLN A 444 -11.87 -8.43 19.14
N VAL A 445 -12.29 -7.35 18.48
CA VAL A 445 -13.71 -6.94 18.47
C VAL A 445 -14.45 -7.61 17.31
N ILE A 446 -15.49 -8.39 17.62
CA ILE A 446 -16.38 -9.03 16.64
C ILE A 446 -17.42 -8.02 16.14
N ALA A 447 -18.04 -7.29 17.08
CA ALA A 447 -19.08 -6.32 16.78
C ALA A 447 -18.89 -5.03 17.60
N GLY A 448 -19.00 -3.88 16.93
CA GLY A 448 -18.87 -2.57 17.59
C GLY A 448 -17.46 -1.97 17.56
N ASN A 449 -16.71 -2.13 16.47
CA ASN A 449 -15.38 -1.53 16.28
C ASN A 449 -15.37 0.00 16.49
N HIS A 450 -16.27 0.76 15.85
CA HIS A 450 -16.36 2.22 16.05
C HIS A 450 -16.71 2.61 17.49
N ARG A 451 -17.58 1.83 18.15
CA ARG A 451 -17.94 2.06 19.56
C ARG A 451 -16.75 1.84 20.48
N THR A 452 -16.05 0.72 20.29
CA THR A 452 -14.86 0.40 21.05
C THR A 452 -13.81 1.50 20.90
N GLN A 453 -13.53 1.93 19.66
CA GLN A 453 -12.57 3.02 19.42
C GLN A 453 -12.99 4.35 20.07
N GLY A 454 -14.28 4.71 20.02
CA GLY A 454 -14.80 5.88 20.72
C GLY A 454 -14.67 5.76 22.24
N MET A 455 -14.97 4.60 22.81
CA MET A 455 -14.83 4.29 24.24
C MET A 455 -13.38 4.37 24.72
N LEU A 456 -12.41 3.93 23.89
CA LEU A 456 -10.98 4.08 24.17
C LEU A 456 -10.53 5.55 24.19
N SER A 457 -11.29 6.43 23.53
CA SER A 457 -10.96 7.84 23.32
C SER A 457 -11.87 8.79 24.10
N PHE A 458 -12.57 8.30 25.14
CA PHE A 458 -13.55 9.11 25.86
C PHE A 458 -12.98 10.43 26.39
N SER A 459 -13.73 11.51 26.16
CA SER A 459 -13.60 12.75 26.91
C SER A 459 -13.95 12.51 28.38
N LYS A 460 -13.51 13.41 29.26
CA LYS A 460 -13.83 13.32 30.70
C LYS A 460 -15.34 13.26 30.95
N GLU A 461 -16.12 14.03 30.18
CA GLU A 461 -17.58 14.07 30.27
C GLU A 461 -18.22 12.76 29.79
N SER A 462 -17.81 12.26 28.62
CA SER A 462 -18.32 11.00 28.09
C SER A 462 -17.98 9.82 29.01
N ARG A 463 -16.79 9.82 29.61
CA ARG A 463 -16.40 8.82 30.59
C ARG A 463 -17.30 8.84 31.83
N ALA A 464 -17.58 10.02 32.38
CA ALA A 464 -18.47 10.15 33.53
C ALA A 464 -19.90 9.68 33.22
N ASN A 465 -20.42 10.01 32.03
CA ASN A 465 -21.73 9.54 31.57
C ASN A 465 -21.78 8.01 31.40
N TYR A 466 -20.70 7.43 30.87
CA TYR A 466 -20.54 5.98 30.76
C TYR A 466 -20.51 5.29 32.13
N GLU A 467 -19.67 5.75 33.06
CA GLU A 467 -19.57 5.17 34.40
C GLU A 467 -20.90 5.25 35.15
N LYS A 468 -21.59 6.40 35.05
CA LYS A 468 -22.93 6.56 35.63
C LYS A 468 -23.93 5.54 35.04
N ALA A 469 -23.94 5.36 33.72
CA ALA A 469 -24.83 4.41 33.07
C ALA A 469 -24.58 2.95 33.49
N ILE A 470 -23.31 2.56 33.64
CA ILE A 470 -22.93 1.23 34.12
C ILE A 470 -23.33 1.04 35.58
N LYS A 471 -23.13 2.06 36.42
CA LYS A 471 -23.59 2.05 37.81
C LYS A 471 -25.11 1.91 37.91
N ASP A 472 -25.86 2.69 37.13
CA ASP A 472 -27.33 2.67 37.14
C ASP A 472 -27.89 1.34 36.60
N SER A 473 -27.25 0.72 35.61
CA SER A 473 -27.76 -0.49 34.95
C SER A 473 -27.29 -1.81 35.59
N PHE A 474 -26.09 -1.82 36.19
CA PHE A 474 -25.45 -3.03 36.70
C PHE A 474 -24.97 -2.93 38.16
N ASN A 475 -25.19 -1.78 38.82
CA ASN A 475 -24.70 -1.49 40.18
C ASN A 475 -23.19 -1.75 40.36
N LEU A 476 -22.41 -1.30 39.37
CA LEU A 476 -20.98 -1.55 39.27
C LEU A 476 -20.19 -0.25 39.15
N ASP A 477 -19.16 -0.10 39.99
CA ASP A 477 -18.17 0.98 39.89
C ASP A 477 -16.93 0.46 39.13
N LEU A 478 -16.58 1.11 38.01
CA LEU A 478 -15.43 0.76 37.17
C LEU A 478 -14.19 1.56 37.56
N LYS A 479 -13.01 0.96 37.49
CA LYS A 479 -11.74 1.72 37.59
C LYS A 479 -11.51 2.56 36.32
N PRO A 480 -10.65 3.60 36.39
CA PRO A 480 -10.38 4.47 35.24
C PRO A 480 -9.91 3.74 33.96
N ASN A 481 -9.21 2.62 34.11
CA ASN A 481 -8.70 1.83 32.97
C ASN A 481 -9.59 0.65 32.57
N GLU A 482 -10.75 0.48 33.22
CA GLU A 482 -11.65 -0.64 32.99
C GLU A 482 -12.82 -0.24 32.07
N LEU A 483 -13.21 -1.16 31.20
CA LEU A 483 -14.41 -1.09 30.36
C LEU A 483 -15.21 -2.38 30.48
N MET A 484 -16.53 -2.24 30.48
CA MET A 484 -17.49 -3.34 30.41
C MET A 484 -17.81 -3.63 28.94
N VAL A 485 -17.70 -4.90 28.55
CA VAL A 485 -17.97 -5.41 27.20
C VAL A 485 -18.72 -6.74 27.29
N ARG A 486 -19.08 -7.31 26.14
CA ARG A 486 -19.72 -8.63 26.04
C ARG A 486 -18.79 -9.63 25.36
N MET A 487 -18.87 -10.89 25.76
CA MET A 487 -18.07 -11.98 25.21
C MET A 487 -18.98 -13.20 24.98
N PRO A 488 -18.80 -13.98 23.90
CA PRO A 488 -19.49 -15.26 23.74
C PRO A 488 -19.27 -16.19 24.94
N GLU A 489 -20.32 -16.88 25.39
CA GLU A 489 -20.17 -17.87 26.47
C GLU A 489 -19.35 -19.08 26.03
N ASN A 490 -19.48 -19.47 24.76
CA ASN A 490 -18.75 -20.57 24.13
C ASN A 490 -17.70 -20.05 23.15
N GLU A 491 -16.60 -20.79 22.99
CA GLU A 491 -15.61 -20.47 21.97
C GLU A 491 -16.22 -20.63 20.58
N LEU A 492 -16.05 -19.60 19.75
CA LEU A 492 -16.54 -19.58 18.38
C LEU A 492 -15.46 -20.03 17.41
N ASN A 493 -15.86 -20.76 16.38
CA ASN A 493 -15.01 -21.00 15.22
C ASN A 493 -14.99 -19.77 14.29
N ASP A 494 -13.97 -19.70 13.42
CA ASP A 494 -13.75 -18.55 12.54
C ASP A 494 -14.98 -18.21 11.68
N LYS A 495 -15.73 -19.22 11.21
CA LYS A 495 -16.94 -19.04 10.42
C LYS A 495 -18.03 -18.35 11.23
N GLU A 496 -18.29 -18.83 12.45
CA GLU A 496 -19.27 -18.21 13.37
C GLU A 496 -18.92 -16.76 13.68
N ILE A 497 -17.62 -16.46 13.85
CA ILE A 497 -17.14 -15.10 14.07
C ILE A 497 -17.46 -14.19 12.88
N PHE A 498 -17.20 -14.65 11.65
CA PHE A 498 -17.57 -13.88 10.44
C PHE A 498 -19.08 -13.71 10.30
N LYS A 499 -19.88 -14.73 10.64
CA LYS A 499 -21.34 -14.62 10.64
C LYS A 499 -21.83 -13.53 11.59
N LEU A 500 -21.35 -13.52 12.83
CA LEU A 500 -21.69 -12.51 13.83
C LEU A 500 -21.24 -11.11 13.42
N ALA A 501 -20.01 -10.98 12.92
CA ALA A 501 -19.48 -9.70 12.43
C ALA A 501 -20.35 -9.15 11.28
N SER A 502 -20.71 -9.99 10.32
CA SER A 502 -21.59 -9.63 9.19
C SER A 502 -22.98 -9.20 9.66
N LYS A 503 -23.64 -10.00 10.51
CA LYS A 503 -25.00 -9.71 10.99
C LYS A 503 -25.08 -8.42 11.77
N SER A 504 -24.02 -8.08 12.53
CA SER A 504 -23.94 -6.82 13.26
C SER A 504 -24.06 -5.56 12.38
N ASN A 505 -23.89 -5.73 11.06
CA ASN A 505 -23.90 -4.68 10.05
C ASN A 505 -25.11 -4.72 9.09
N GLU A 506 -25.87 -5.83 9.03
CA GLU A 506 -26.89 -6.14 8.00
C GLU A 506 -27.96 -5.06 7.80
N ASN A 507 -28.36 -4.34 8.85
CA ASN A 507 -29.40 -3.30 8.80
C ASN A 507 -28.86 -1.87 8.87
N ARG A 508 -27.53 -1.68 8.88
CA ARG A 508 -26.89 -0.36 8.89
C ARG A 508 -26.55 0.03 7.46
N ALA A 509 -27.60 0.28 6.68
CA ALA A 509 -27.63 0.61 5.25
C ALA A 509 -26.34 1.28 4.76
N ASN A 510 -25.49 0.54 4.01
CA ASN A 510 -24.48 1.06 3.07
C ASN A 510 -23.60 -0.02 2.36
N SER A 511 -23.78 -1.34 2.56
CA SER A 511 -22.98 -2.35 1.83
C SER A 511 -23.75 -3.62 1.48
N PHE A 512 -23.88 -3.91 0.19
CA PHE A 512 -24.40 -5.19 -0.32
C PHE A 512 -23.53 -6.39 0.12
N SER A 513 -22.27 -6.16 0.48
CA SER A 513 -21.39 -7.20 1.04
C SER A 513 -21.99 -7.94 2.24
N ASP A 514 -22.75 -7.27 3.10
CA ASP A 514 -23.35 -7.91 4.27
C ASP A 514 -24.44 -8.91 3.86
N THR A 515 -25.24 -8.57 2.84
CA THR A 515 -26.22 -9.49 2.22
C THR A 515 -25.53 -10.68 1.56
N LEU A 516 -24.47 -10.42 0.80
CA LEU A 516 -23.69 -11.48 0.14
C LEU A 516 -23.07 -12.42 1.18
N LEU A 517 -22.40 -11.90 2.20
CA LEU A 517 -21.77 -12.71 3.25
C LEU A 517 -22.80 -13.53 4.05
N SER A 518 -23.98 -12.94 4.33
CA SER A 518 -25.11 -13.64 4.94
C SER A 518 -25.57 -14.81 4.07
N ALA A 519 -25.79 -14.59 2.77
CA ALA A 519 -26.15 -15.64 1.82
C ALA A 519 -25.09 -16.75 1.74
N MET A 520 -23.81 -16.38 1.64
CA MET A 520 -22.68 -17.33 1.62
C MET A 520 -22.69 -18.21 2.87
N SER A 521 -22.89 -17.59 4.04
CA SER A 521 -22.94 -18.27 5.34
C SER A 521 -24.08 -19.29 5.41
N SER A 522 -25.29 -18.88 5.03
CA SER A 522 -26.50 -19.70 5.17
C SER A 522 -26.44 -20.98 4.35
N TYR A 523 -25.82 -20.95 3.16
CA TYR A 523 -25.78 -22.10 2.26
C TYR A 523 -24.45 -22.84 2.23
N ASN A 524 -23.46 -22.45 3.05
CA ASN A 524 -22.11 -23.01 2.98
C ASN A 524 -22.06 -24.54 3.09
N GLU A 525 -22.85 -25.12 4.00
CA GLU A 525 -22.93 -26.58 4.17
C GLU A 525 -23.67 -27.24 3.00
N ASN A 526 -24.74 -26.61 2.52
CA ASN A 526 -25.57 -27.13 1.42
C ASN A 526 -24.80 -27.14 0.10
N LEU A 527 -23.88 -26.19 -0.11
CA LEU A 527 -22.98 -26.12 -1.26
C LEU A 527 -21.99 -27.29 -1.35
N LYS A 528 -21.77 -28.06 -0.27
CA LYS A 528 -20.96 -29.29 -0.31
C LYS A 528 -21.68 -30.46 -1.01
N HIS A 529 -22.99 -30.32 -1.25
CA HIS A 529 -23.86 -31.38 -1.75
C HIS A 529 -24.59 -30.94 -3.03
N LEU A 530 -23.85 -30.37 -3.97
CA LEU A 530 -24.38 -29.94 -5.27
C LEU A 530 -24.56 -31.13 -6.23
N PRO A 531 -25.58 -31.10 -7.10
CA PRO A 531 -25.69 -32.05 -8.20
C PRO A 531 -24.54 -31.86 -9.19
N ILE A 532 -24.26 -32.89 -10.00
CA ILE A 532 -23.22 -32.80 -11.04
C ILE A 532 -23.54 -31.69 -12.05
N LYS A 533 -24.82 -31.53 -12.42
CA LYS A 533 -25.29 -30.56 -13.40
C LYS A 533 -26.65 -29.99 -13.02
N PHE A 534 -26.85 -28.71 -13.31
CA PHE A 534 -28.15 -28.03 -13.28
C PHE A 534 -28.65 -27.85 -14.71
N GLU A 535 -29.80 -28.40 -15.03
CA GLU A 535 -30.42 -28.21 -16.35
C GLU A 535 -31.64 -27.29 -16.26
N SER A 536 -31.85 -26.51 -17.31
CA SER A 536 -32.99 -25.62 -17.44
C SER A 536 -33.22 -25.23 -18.89
N GLU A 537 -34.45 -24.83 -19.20
CA GLU A 537 -34.81 -24.22 -20.48
C GLU A 537 -34.42 -22.74 -20.53
N ASN A 538 -34.58 -22.02 -19.40
CA ASN A 538 -34.31 -20.59 -19.29
C ASN A 538 -33.63 -20.22 -17.95
N VAL A 539 -33.17 -18.97 -17.83
CA VAL A 539 -32.41 -18.50 -16.66
C VAL A 539 -33.23 -18.40 -15.37
N GLU A 540 -34.53 -18.14 -15.47
CA GLU A 540 -35.42 -18.05 -14.29
C GLU A 540 -35.63 -19.44 -13.67
N ASN A 541 -35.92 -20.44 -14.50
CA ASN A 541 -36.00 -21.83 -14.07
C ASN A 541 -34.66 -22.33 -13.52
N LEU A 542 -33.54 -21.88 -14.11
CA LEU A 542 -32.20 -22.24 -13.64
C LEU A 542 -31.96 -21.71 -12.22
N ALA A 543 -32.25 -20.42 -11.99
CA ALA A 543 -32.11 -19.79 -10.68
C ALA A 543 -33.02 -20.43 -9.62
N ASN A 544 -34.26 -20.77 -10.00
CA ASN A 544 -35.20 -21.50 -9.14
C ASN A 544 -34.68 -22.91 -8.77
N ASN A 545 -34.08 -23.63 -9.72
CA ASN A 545 -33.52 -24.96 -9.47
C ASN A 545 -32.34 -24.90 -8.48
N VAL A 546 -31.48 -23.87 -8.58
CA VAL A 546 -30.43 -23.64 -7.58
C VAL A 546 -31.04 -23.42 -6.19
N ALA A 547 -32.06 -22.57 -6.10
CA ALA A 547 -32.75 -22.29 -4.85
C ALA A 547 -33.36 -23.57 -4.24
N ARG A 548 -34.05 -24.40 -5.02
CA ARG A 548 -34.64 -25.66 -4.54
C ARG A 548 -33.61 -26.67 -4.04
N VAL A 549 -32.41 -26.70 -4.63
CA VAL A 549 -31.33 -27.59 -4.18
C VAL A 549 -30.74 -27.10 -2.85
N LEU A 550 -30.60 -25.79 -2.69
CA LEU A 550 -29.96 -25.20 -1.51
C LEU A 550 -30.95 -24.95 -0.35
N GLU A 551 -32.23 -24.72 -0.62
CA GLU A 551 -33.31 -24.52 0.36
C GLU A 551 -34.10 -25.80 0.61
N ARG A 552 -33.49 -26.76 1.32
CA ARG A 552 -34.05 -28.11 1.50
C ARG A 552 -35.42 -28.13 2.20
N ASP A 553 -35.71 -27.12 3.01
CA ASP A 553 -36.93 -27.06 3.82
C ASP A 553 -38.07 -26.26 3.13
N ALA A 554 -37.78 -25.51 2.06
CA ALA A 554 -38.75 -24.67 1.38
C ALA A 554 -39.32 -25.35 0.13
N LYS A 555 -40.63 -25.70 0.15
CA LYS A 555 -41.31 -26.24 -1.03
C LYS A 555 -41.34 -25.26 -2.22
N ILE A 556 -41.46 -23.97 -1.93
CA ILE A 556 -41.43 -22.88 -2.93
C ILE A 556 -40.54 -21.78 -2.36
N PRO A 557 -39.30 -21.62 -2.86
CA PRO A 557 -38.40 -20.56 -2.42
C PRO A 557 -38.97 -19.17 -2.76
N SER A 558 -38.88 -18.22 -1.82
CA SER A 558 -39.19 -16.81 -2.07
C SER A 558 -38.14 -16.14 -2.95
N GLN A 559 -38.44 -14.96 -3.52
CA GLN A 559 -37.50 -14.22 -4.36
C GLN A 559 -36.16 -13.93 -3.68
N THR A 560 -36.19 -13.61 -2.39
CA THR A 560 -34.97 -13.37 -1.59
C THR A 560 -34.16 -14.65 -1.41
N GLN A 561 -34.83 -15.79 -1.18
CA GLN A 561 -34.16 -17.08 -1.06
C GLN A 561 -33.52 -17.49 -2.39
N ILE A 562 -34.22 -17.27 -3.51
CA ILE A 562 -33.68 -17.49 -4.85
C ILE A 562 -32.41 -16.66 -5.06
N GLU A 563 -32.48 -15.36 -4.77
CA GLU A 563 -31.33 -14.46 -4.90
C GLU A 563 -30.15 -14.92 -4.04
N ASN A 564 -30.38 -15.18 -2.75
CA ASN A 564 -29.33 -15.57 -1.81
C ASN A 564 -28.70 -16.92 -2.20
N ALA A 565 -29.48 -17.91 -2.60
CA ALA A 565 -28.98 -19.23 -3.02
C ALA A 565 -28.05 -19.10 -4.24
N ASN A 566 -28.45 -18.29 -5.21
CA ASN A 566 -27.69 -18.04 -6.43
C ASN A 566 -26.41 -17.23 -6.17
N LEU A 567 -26.46 -16.22 -5.29
CA LEU A 567 -25.27 -15.49 -4.83
C LEU A 567 -24.29 -16.40 -4.10
N ALA A 568 -24.78 -17.31 -3.26
CA ALA A 568 -23.96 -18.27 -2.55
C ALA A 568 -23.30 -19.26 -3.54
N LEU A 569 -24.02 -19.78 -4.53
CA LEU A 569 -23.44 -20.61 -5.58
C LEU A 569 -22.40 -19.85 -6.43
N LEU A 570 -22.65 -18.57 -6.76
CA LEU A 570 -21.66 -17.74 -7.44
C LEU A 570 -20.37 -17.61 -6.60
N SER A 571 -20.50 -17.36 -5.31
CA SER A 571 -19.36 -17.29 -4.37
C SER A 571 -18.60 -18.61 -4.22
N HIS A 572 -19.27 -19.74 -4.47
CA HIS A 572 -18.62 -21.03 -4.48
C HIS A 572 -17.55 -21.10 -5.57
N TYR A 573 -17.77 -20.44 -6.72
CA TYR A 573 -16.85 -20.44 -7.85
C TYR A 573 -15.97 -19.19 -7.94
N ALA A 574 -16.47 -18.03 -7.54
CA ALA A 574 -15.72 -16.77 -7.52
C ALA A 574 -14.94 -16.63 -6.20
N LYS A 575 -13.82 -17.36 -6.12
CA LYS A 575 -12.91 -17.36 -4.96
C LYS A 575 -12.03 -16.11 -4.94
N ASN A 576 -11.36 -15.89 -3.82
CA ASN A 576 -10.50 -14.73 -3.64
C ASN A 576 -9.33 -14.74 -4.61
N SER A 577 -9.08 -13.60 -5.24
CA SER A 577 -7.94 -13.38 -6.11
C SER A 577 -6.84 -12.59 -5.37
N ALA A 578 -5.71 -12.39 -6.02
CA ALA A 578 -4.64 -11.55 -5.48
C ALA A 578 -5.07 -10.06 -5.37
N ASN A 579 -6.07 -9.67 -6.16
CA ASN A 579 -6.53 -8.29 -6.25
C ASN A 579 -7.73 -8.05 -5.34
N ASN A 580 -8.77 -8.89 -5.45
CA ASN A 580 -10.09 -8.65 -4.89
C ASN A 580 -10.68 -9.92 -4.25
N SER A 581 -11.55 -9.70 -3.24
CA SER A 581 -12.56 -10.69 -2.85
C SER A 581 -13.90 -10.43 -3.52
N LEU A 582 -14.77 -11.44 -3.58
CA LEU A 582 -16.11 -11.25 -4.16
C LEU A 582 -16.92 -10.16 -3.42
N LEU A 583 -16.74 -10.06 -2.09
CA LEU A 583 -17.33 -9.00 -1.28
C LEU A 583 -16.86 -7.62 -1.78
N GLU A 584 -15.54 -7.44 -1.93
CA GLU A 584 -14.95 -6.19 -2.44
C GLU A 584 -15.49 -5.83 -3.84
N VAL A 585 -15.64 -6.82 -4.72
CA VAL A 585 -16.18 -6.62 -6.07
C VAL A 585 -17.61 -6.10 -6.05
N PHE A 586 -18.49 -6.76 -5.31
CA PHE A 586 -19.90 -6.34 -5.23
C PHE A 586 -20.07 -5.00 -4.51
N ASP A 587 -19.27 -4.72 -3.48
CA ASP A 587 -19.25 -3.42 -2.82
C ASP A 587 -18.79 -2.30 -3.76
N ASN A 588 -17.75 -2.55 -4.55
CA ASN A 588 -17.26 -1.59 -5.53
C ASN A 588 -18.30 -1.37 -6.63
N ALA A 589 -18.92 -2.43 -7.15
CA ALA A 589 -19.99 -2.33 -8.12
C ALA A 589 -21.19 -1.54 -7.55
N TYR A 590 -21.59 -1.80 -6.31
CA TYR A 590 -22.70 -1.08 -5.65
C TYR A 590 -22.42 0.41 -5.46
N LYS A 591 -21.16 0.80 -5.25
CA LYS A 591 -20.75 2.20 -5.05
C LYS A 591 -20.65 3.01 -6.35
N HIS A 592 -20.27 2.37 -7.45
CA HIS A 592 -19.92 3.07 -8.70
C HIS A 592 -20.98 2.92 -9.80
N LEU A 593 -21.74 1.82 -9.80
CA LEU A 593 -22.84 1.63 -10.74
C LEU A 593 -24.11 2.29 -10.21
N ASP A 594 -24.95 2.80 -11.13
CA ASP A 594 -26.29 3.23 -10.74
C ASP A 594 -27.16 2.02 -10.30
N LYS A 595 -28.33 2.31 -9.72
CA LYS A 595 -29.20 1.27 -9.14
C LYS A 595 -29.66 0.23 -10.17
N GLU A 596 -29.92 0.64 -11.41
CA GLU A 596 -30.40 -0.26 -12.46
C GLU A 596 -29.24 -1.08 -13.03
N GLN A 597 -28.09 -0.45 -13.26
CA GLN A 597 -26.86 -1.11 -13.68
C GLN A 597 -26.38 -2.13 -12.65
N PHE A 598 -26.38 -1.78 -11.36
CA PHE A 598 -26.01 -2.70 -10.29
C PHE A 598 -26.99 -3.88 -10.21
N LYS A 599 -28.30 -3.63 -10.34
CA LYS A 599 -29.30 -4.69 -10.36
C LYS A 599 -29.05 -5.66 -11.53
N ALA A 600 -28.84 -5.13 -12.74
CA ALA A 600 -28.54 -5.93 -13.93
C ALA A 600 -27.24 -6.72 -13.78
N PHE A 601 -26.17 -6.10 -13.24
CA PHE A 601 -24.90 -6.75 -12.93
C PHE A 601 -25.10 -7.94 -11.98
N LYS A 602 -25.78 -7.70 -10.86
CA LYS A 602 -26.06 -8.71 -9.83
C LYS A 602 -26.86 -9.87 -10.40
N GLU A 603 -28.00 -9.59 -11.04
CA GLU A 603 -28.90 -10.62 -11.58
C GLU A 603 -28.24 -11.42 -12.70
N MET A 604 -27.49 -10.76 -13.59
CA MET A 604 -26.82 -11.43 -14.71
C MET A 604 -25.84 -12.49 -14.22
N PHE A 605 -25.04 -12.20 -13.20
CA PHE A 605 -24.07 -13.16 -12.66
C PHE A 605 -24.67 -14.15 -11.66
N ALA A 606 -25.52 -13.69 -10.74
CA ALA A 606 -26.10 -14.56 -9.72
C ALA A 606 -27.01 -15.62 -10.34
N ASN A 607 -27.97 -15.23 -11.19
CA ASN A 607 -28.95 -16.17 -11.76
C ASN A 607 -28.32 -17.14 -12.79
N ASN A 608 -27.09 -16.85 -13.23
CA ASN A 608 -26.28 -17.72 -14.08
C ASN A 608 -25.21 -18.51 -13.31
N SER A 609 -25.19 -18.46 -11.98
CA SER A 609 -24.23 -19.17 -11.12
C SER A 609 -24.12 -20.67 -11.44
N ALA A 610 -25.26 -21.32 -11.70
CA ALA A 610 -25.32 -22.71 -12.11
C ALA A 610 -24.66 -23.02 -13.47
N ASN A 611 -24.58 -22.06 -14.39
CA ASN A 611 -23.84 -22.26 -15.64
C ASN A 611 -22.32 -22.30 -15.40
N PHE A 612 -21.80 -21.49 -14.47
CA PHE A 612 -20.39 -21.62 -14.05
C PHE A 612 -20.14 -22.96 -13.37
N HIS A 613 -21.07 -23.43 -12.53
CA HIS A 613 -21.04 -24.78 -11.96
C HIS A 613 -20.95 -25.85 -13.04
N ASN A 614 -21.86 -25.81 -14.02
CA ASN A 614 -21.92 -26.80 -15.09
C ASN A 614 -20.64 -26.84 -15.92
N LEU A 615 -20.09 -25.68 -16.30
CA LEU A 615 -18.89 -25.61 -17.12
C LEU A 615 -17.63 -26.07 -16.36
N ASN A 616 -17.48 -25.68 -15.09
CA ASN A 616 -16.31 -26.05 -14.28
C ASN A 616 -16.30 -27.53 -13.87
N ASN A 617 -17.46 -28.19 -13.80
CA ASN A 617 -17.58 -29.61 -13.43
C ASN A 617 -17.84 -30.53 -14.62
N ASP A 618 -17.74 -30.03 -15.85
CA ASP A 618 -17.97 -30.86 -17.03
C ASP A 618 -16.85 -31.89 -17.21
N ALA A 619 -17.21 -33.18 -17.12
CA ALA A 619 -16.25 -34.28 -17.18
C ALA A 619 -15.47 -34.38 -18.52
N THR A 620 -15.95 -33.74 -19.58
CA THR A 620 -15.28 -33.73 -20.89
C THR A 620 -14.21 -32.63 -20.99
N LEU A 621 -14.40 -31.50 -20.32
CA LEU A 621 -13.52 -30.33 -20.37
C LEU A 621 -12.47 -30.36 -19.25
N LYS A 622 -11.60 -31.37 -19.26
CA LYS A 622 -10.68 -31.68 -18.13
C LYS A 622 -9.74 -30.54 -17.73
N ASN A 623 -9.31 -29.71 -18.67
CA ASN A 623 -8.38 -28.60 -18.43
C ASN A 623 -9.09 -27.24 -18.33
N PHE A 624 -10.42 -27.23 -18.29
CA PHE A 624 -11.22 -26.02 -18.20
C PHE A 624 -11.56 -25.69 -16.74
N ASN A 625 -11.26 -24.45 -16.34
CA ASN A 625 -11.68 -23.93 -15.05
C ASN A 625 -11.74 -22.39 -15.09
N LEU A 626 -12.92 -21.81 -14.84
CA LEU A 626 -13.12 -20.36 -14.76
C LEU A 626 -12.89 -19.79 -13.36
N SER A 627 -12.96 -20.61 -12.30
CA SER A 627 -12.91 -20.14 -10.92
C SER A 627 -11.74 -19.23 -10.58
N PRO A 628 -10.49 -19.51 -11.01
CA PRO A 628 -9.35 -18.65 -10.68
C PRO A 628 -9.47 -17.22 -11.22
N TYR A 629 -10.28 -17.02 -12.26
CA TYR A 629 -10.39 -15.76 -12.98
C TYR A 629 -11.70 -15.03 -12.70
N LEU A 630 -12.71 -15.71 -12.14
CA LEU A 630 -14.08 -15.21 -12.12
C LEU A 630 -14.24 -13.94 -11.29
N THR A 631 -13.66 -13.86 -10.08
CA THR A 631 -13.77 -12.68 -9.20
C THR A 631 -13.24 -11.41 -9.86
N ASP A 632 -12.02 -11.45 -10.40
CA ASP A 632 -11.42 -10.30 -11.08
C ASP A 632 -12.09 -10.00 -12.43
N SER A 633 -12.70 -11.01 -13.06
CA SER A 633 -13.52 -10.83 -14.26
C SER A 633 -14.78 -10.04 -13.94
N LEU A 634 -15.46 -10.33 -12.82
CA LEU A 634 -16.63 -9.59 -12.35
C LEU A 634 -16.27 -8.14 -12.00
N ASP A 635 -15.15 -7.92 -11.30
CA ASP A 635 -14.62 -6.58 -11.01
C ASP A 635 -14.34 -5.78 -12.28
N THR A 636 -13.66 -6.41 -13.24
CA THR A 636 -13.40 -5.81 -14.55
C THR A 636 -14.70 -5.52 -15.28
N THR A 637 -15.68 -6.42 -15.25
CA THR A 637 -16.99 -6.20 -15.88
C THR A 637 -17.67 -4.94 -15.34
N ALA A 638 -17.70 -4.76 -14.03
CA ALA A 638 -18.27 -3.56 -13.40
C ALA A 638 -17.51 -2.29 -13.83
N LYS A 639 -16.18 -2.30 -13.75
CA LYS A 639 -15.33 -1.16 -14.15
C LYS A 639 -15.48 -0.80 -15.64
N MET A 640 -15.57 -1.81 -16.51
CA MET A 640 -15.69 -1.63 -17.95
C MET A 640 -17.10 -1.23 -18.40
N LEU A 641 -18.11 -1.38 -17.53
CA LEU A 641 -19.43 -0.79 -17.74
C LEU A 641 -19.38 0.72 -17.47
N GLU A 642 -18.63 1.14 -16.45
CA GLU A 642 -18.38 2.55 -16.11
C GLU A 642 -17.46 3.23 -17.14
N SER A 643 -16.40 2.54 -17.60
CA SER A 643 -15.37 3.11 -18.47
C SER A 643 -15.58 2.80 -19.95
N GLY A 644 -15.95 3.82 -20.72
CA GLY A 644 -15.86 3.81 -22.19
C GLY A 644 -16.73 2.77 -22.90
N ASN A 645 -16.45 2.55 -24.18
CA ASN A 645 -17.11 1.53 -24.98
C ASN A 645 -16.21 0.27 -25.13
N ARG A 646 -16.78 -0.84 -25.62
CA ARG A 646 -16.06 -2.10 -25.82
C ARG A 646 -14.79 -1.95 -26.67
N LYS A 647 -14.79 -1.05 -27.66
CA LYS A 647 -13.66 -0.82 -28.55
C LYS A 647 -12.46 -0.26 -27.79
N ASP A 648 -12.68 0.74 -26.94
CA ASP A 648 -11.62 1.37 -26.15
C ASP A 648 -11.02 0.38 -25.14
N ASN A 649 -11.87 -0.44 -24.52
CA ASN A 649 -11.45 -1.47 -23.59
C ASN A 649 -10.58 -2.55 -24.28
N TYR A 650 -10.99 -3.00 -25.46
CA TYR A 650 -10.21 -3.95 -26.25
C TYR A 650 -8.91 -3.34 -26.80
N ALA A 651 -8.91 -2.08 -27.24
CA ALA A 651 -7.70 -1.41 -27.71
C ALA A 651 -6.61 -1.35 -26.64
N LYS A 652 -6.99 -1.10 -25.38
CA LYS A 652 -6.06 -1.16 -24.25
C LYS A 652 -5.48 -2.58 -24.09
N LEU A 653 -6.33 -3.60 -24.08
CA LEU A 653 -5.91 -4.99 -23.93
C LEU A 653 -5.00 -5.48 -25.06
N VAL A 654 -5.25 -5.05 -26.31
CA VAL A 654 -4.36 -5.36 -27.44
C VAL A 654 -2.94 -4.88 -27.14
N ASN A 655 -2.78 -3.63 -26.69
CA ASN A 655 -1.47 -3.08 -26.37
C ASN A 655 -0.81 -3.81 -25.20
N ASP A 656 -1.56 -4.07 -24.13
CA ASP A 656 -1.05 -4.70 -22.91
C ASP A 656 -0.60 -6.15 -23.20
N ILE A 657 -1.39 -6.90 -23.98
CA ILE A 657 -1.09 -8.29 -24.38
C ILE A 657 0.07 -8.33 -25.37
N ASP A 658 0.08 -7.46 -26.38
CA ASP A 658 1.17 -7.39 -27.37
C ASP A 658 2.51 -7.10 -26.68
N TYR A 659 2.53 -6.14 -25.74
CA TYR A 659 3.70 -5.86 -24.92
C TYR A 659 4.12 -7.06 -24.07
N LEU A 660 3.18 -7.70 -23.37
CA LEU A 660 3.47 -8.86 -22.53
C LEU A 660 4.05 -10.03 -23.35
N VAL A 661 3.47 -10.33 -24.52
CA VAL A 661 3.94 -11.40 -25.41
C VAL A 661 5.34 -11.10 -25.97
N LYS A 662 5.61 -9.84 -26.36
CA LYS A 662 6.91 -9.44 -26.93
C LYS A 662 8.04 -9.35 -25.92
N THR A 663 7.73 -8.99 -24.66
CA THR A 663 8.75 -8.73 -23.64
C THR A 663 9.05 -9.91 -22.74
N THR A 664 8.29 -11.00 -22.83
CA THR A 664 8.54 -12.23 -22.08
C THR A 664 9.39 -13.20 -22.89
N ASP A 665 10.28 -13.91 -22.21
CA ASP A 665 11.19 -14.89 -22.81
C ASP A 665 10.49 -16.23 -23.18
N SER A 666 11.25 -17.25 -23.55
CA SER A 666 10.73 -18.58 -23.88
C SER A 666 10.06 -19.30 -22.71
N ASN A 667 10.38 -18.93 -21.47
CA ASN A 667 9.73 -19.45 -20.26
C ASN A 667 8.49 -18.62 -19.88
N GLY A 668 8.10 -17.64 -20.71
CA GLY A 668 7.01 -16.72 -20.37
C GLY A 668 7.35 -15.78 -19.22
N THR A 669 8.64 -15.50 -18.96
CA THR A 669 9.05 -14.63 -17.85
C THR A 669 9.85 -13.42 -18.31
N ASN A 670 9.88 -12.39 -17.47
CA ASN A 670 10.78 -11.23 -17.53
C ASN A 670 10.84 -10.59 -16.13
N ALA A 671 11.59 -9.51 -15.95
CA ALA A 671 11.68 -8.82 -14.66
C ALA A 671 10.30 -8.42 -14.11
N PHE A 672 9.41 -7.93 -14.97
CA PHE A 672 8.07 -7.51 -14.58
C PHE A 672 7.19 -8.68 -14.12
N ILE A 673 7.20 -9.81 -14.80
CA ILE A 673 6.47 -11.03 -14.42
C ILE A 673 7.01 -11.62 -13.12
N LYS A 674 8.32 -11.57 -12.89
CA LYS A 674 8.92 -12.02 -11.62
C LYS A 674 8.46 -11.19 -10.43
N GLU A 675 8.31 -9.89 -10.61
CA GLU A 675 7.77 -8.99 -9.58
C GLU A 675 6.24 -9.09 -9.45
N ASN A 676 5.55 -9.53 -10.50
CA ASN A 676 4.09 -9.60 -10.58
C ASN A 676 3.64 -11.01 -11.01
N PRO A 677 3.76 -12.02 -10.13
CA PRO A 677 3.58 -13.42 -10.50
C PRO A 677 2.15 -13.79 -10.91
N GLN A 678 1.17 -12.90 -10.68
CA GLN A 678 -0.26 -13.07 -10.98
C GLN A 678 -0.69 -12.32 -12.26
N LYS A 679 0.27 -11.79 -13.03
CA LYS A 679 -0.06 -10.89 -14.14
C LYS A 679 -0.80 -11.62 -15.26
N TYR A 680 -0.46 -12.86 -15.56
CA TYR A 680 -1.16 -13.62 -16.60
C TYR A 680 -2.62 -13.87 -16.23
N GLU A 681 -2.86 -14.29 -14.98
CA GLU A 681 -4.19 -14.51 -14.42
C GLU A 681 -5.01 -13.22 -14.45
N SER A 682 -4.39 -12.09 -14.11
CA SER A 682 -5.01 -10.76 -14.22
C SER A 682 -5.40 -10.43 -15.67
N VAL A 683 -4.55 -10.70 -16.66
CA VAL A 683 -4.86 -10.45 -18.08
C VAL A 683 -5.99 -11.36 -18.58
N VAL A 684 -6.01 -12.63 -18.16
CA VAL A 684 -7.10 -13.58 -18.48
C VAL A 684 -8.43 -13.06 -17.89
N SER A 685 -8.43 -12.61 -16.64
CA SER A 685 -9.59 -12.00 -15.99
C SER A 685 -10.04 -10.71 -16.69
N GLU A 686 -9.10 -9.88 -17.13
CA GLU A 686 -9.42 -8.64 -17.85
C GLU A 686 -10.08 -8.93 -19.22
N LEU A 687 -9.61 -9.95 -19.95
CA LEU A 687 -10.18 -10.41 -21.21
C LEU A 687 -11.61 -10.95 -21.05
N LEU A 688 -11.83 -11.79 -20.03
CA LEU A 688 -13.15 -12.31 -19.67
C LEU A 688 -14.10 -11.18 -19.27
N GLY A 689 -13.69 -10.36 -18.30
CA GLY A 689 -14.51 -9.27 -17.78
C GLY A 689 -14.88 -8.23 -18.83
N SER A 690 -13.95 -7.88 -19.72
CA SER A 690 -14.20 -6.98 -20.85
C SER A 690 -15.16 -7.59 -21.88
N SER A 691 -15.14 -8.92 -22.04
CA SER A 691 -16.06 -9.62 -22.94
C SER A 691 -17.47 -9.74 -22.33
N PHE A 692 -17.58 -9.89 -21.01
CA PHE A 692 -18.86 -9.96 -20.30
C PHE A 692 -19.55 -8.58 -20.20
N ALA A 693 -18.79 -7.48 -20.08
CA ALA A 693 -19.34 -6.13 -19.94
C ALA A 693 -20.26 -5.68 -21.08
N ARG A 694 -20.22 -6.35 -22.24
CA ARG A 694 -21.15 -6.04 -23.34
C ARG A 694 -22.58 -6.49 -23.02
N PHE A 695 -22.78 -7.59 -22.29
CA PHE A 695 -24.11 -8.16 -22.05
C PHE A 695 -24.94 -7.22 -21.19
N LEU A 696 -24.30 -6.51 -20.24
CA LEU A 696 -24.94 -5.48 -19.43
C LEU A 696 -25.44 -4.27 -20.21
N ARG A 697 -25.05 -4.13 -21.49
CA ARG A 697 -25.53 -3.09 -22.40
C ARG A 697 -26.66 -3.58 -23.32
N LEU A 698 -27.02 -4.87 -23.27
CA LEU A 698 -28.08 -5.46 -24.07
C LEU A 698 -29.42 -5.38 -23.34
N GLU A 699 -30.51 -5.52 -24.08
CA GLU A 699 -31.82 -5.81 -23.49
C GLU A 699 -31.81 -7.22 -22.88
N ASN A 700 -32.36 -7.34 -21.67
CA ASN A 700 -32.38 -8.57 -20.88
C ASN A 700 -30.98 -9.23 -20.70
N PRO A 701 -30.00 -8.53 -20.07
CA PRO A 701 -28.62 -9.01 -19.91
C PRO A 701 -28.52 -10.44 -19.37
N THR A 702 -29.32 -10.74 -18.35
CA THR A 702 -29.35 -12.04 -17.66
C THR A 702 -29.68 -13.21 -18.60
N SER A 703 -30.68 -13.04 -19.47
CA SER A 703 -31.09 -14.06 -20.43
C SER A 703 -30.11 -14.20 -21.60
N GLN A 704 -29.56 -13.08 -22.09
CA GLN A 704 -28.55 -13.10 -23.15
C GLN A 704 -27.25 -13.79 -22.68
N PHE A 705 -26.86 -13.52 -21.44
CA PHE A 705 -25.69 -14.15 -20.83
C PHE A 705 -25.92 -15.64 -20.56
N TYR A 706 -27.15 -16.03 -20.18
CA TYR A 706 -27.55 -17.42 -20.05
C TYR A 706 -27.38 -18.21 -21.35
N GLU A 707 -27.90 -17.69 -22.47
CA GLU A 707 -27.76 -18.35 -23.77
C GLU A 707 -26.29 -18.46 -24.20
N PHE A 708 -25.49 -17.41 -23.93
CA PHE A 708 -24.05 -17.46 -24.17
C PHE A 708 -23.36 -18.58 -23.38
N LEU A 709 -23.61 -18.68 -22.07
CA LEU A 709 -22.96 -19.69 -21.24
C LEU A 709 -23.44 -21.12 -21.54
N LYS A 710 -24.75 -21.29 -21.80
CA LYS A 710 -25.36 -22.58 -22.15
C LYS A 710 -24.71 -23.19 -23.40
N ASN A 711 -24.40 -22.35 -24.39
CA ASN A 711 -23.79 -22.79 -25.66
C ASN A 711 -22.26 -22.86 -25.61
N ALA A 712 -21.61 -22.48 -24.50
CA ALA A 712 -20.17 -22.32 -24.45
C ALA A 712 -19.39 -23.61 -24.72
N LYS A 713 -19.83 -24.75 -24.15
CA LYS A 713 -19.17 -26.05 -24.33
C LYS A 713 -19.09 -26.43 -25.81
N GLU A 714 -20.24 -26.45 -26.49
CA GLU A 714 -20.32 -26.84 -27.89
C GLU A 714 -19.52 -25.90 -28.78
N ARG A 715 -19.58 -24.60 -28.51
CA ARG A 715 -18.83 -23.59 -29.26
C ARG A 715 -17.32 -23.69 -29.07
N MET A 716 -16.84 -23.98 -27.86
CA MET A 716 -15.42 -24.24 -27.64
C MET A 716 -14.95 -25.49 -28.38
N ILE A 717 -15.75 -26.57 -28.40
CA ILE A 717 -15.43 -27.79 -29.15
C ILE A 717 -15.37 -27.51 -30.66
N GLN A 718 -16.33 -26.75 -31.20
CA GLN A 718 -16.32 -26.32 -32.59
C GLN A 718 -15.07 -25.48 -32.92
N ASN A 719 -14.71 -24.56 -32.02
CA ASN A 719 -13.56 -23.67 -32.20
C ASN A 719 -12.19 -24.37 -32.04
N ALA A 720 -12.17 -25.53 -31.39
CA ALA A 720 -10.98 -26.35 -31.17
C ALA A 720 -10.63 -27.22 -32.39
N GLY A 721 -11.60 -27.52 -33.25
CA GLY A 721 -11.41 -28.28 -34.48
C GLY A 721 -11.61 -27.42 -35.72
N ASP A 722 -10.52 -27.06 -36.40
CA ASP A 722 -10.59 -26.42 -37.73
C ASP A 722 -10.11 -27.43 -38.79
N ILE A 723 -11.09 -28.01 -39.49
CA ILE A 723 -10.89 -29.01 -40.54
C ILE A 723 -10.14 -28.39 -41.74
N PHE A 724 -10.30 -27.08 -41.98
CA PHE A 724 -9.67 -26.38 -43.10
C PHE A 724 -8.25 -25.88 -42.77
N ALA A 725 -7.97 -25.59 -41.50
CA ALA A 725 -6.62 -25.24 -41.03
C ALA A 725 -5.77 -26.45 -40.60
N GLY A 726 -6.36 -27.66 -40.55
CA GLY A 726 -5.65 -28.89 -40.14
C GLY A 726 -5.25 -28.92 -38.67
N THR A 727 -5.79 -28.01 -37.86
CA THR A 727 -5.53 -27.92 -36.41
C THR A 727 -6.68 -28.56 -35.64
N ASN A 728 -6.40 -29.61 -34.87
CA ASN A 728 -7.39 -30.26 -34.04
C ASN A 728 -6.87 -30.33 -32.59
N LYS A 729 -7.32 -29.41 -31.75
CA LYS A 729 -7.02 -29.41 -30.31
C LYS A 729 -7.94 -30.45 -29.64
N PRO A 730 -7.40 -31.46 -28.94
CA PRO A 730 -8.23 -32.46 -28.27
C PRO A 730 -9.22 -31.80 -27.29
N ILE A 731 -10.44 -32.36 -27.16
CA ILE A 731 -11.47 -31.84 -26.23
C ILE A 731 -10.91 -31.73 -24.79
N SER A 732 -10.07 -32.68 -24.38
CA SER A 732 -9.41 -32.66 -23.07
C SER A 732 -8.44 -31.49 -22.86
N GLU A 733 -7.96 -30.87 -23.93
CA GLU A 733 -7.03 -29.72 -23.87
C GLU A 733 -7.74 -28.36 -23.93
N ILE A 734 -9.06 -28.35 -24.18
CA ILE A 734 -9.88 -27.14 -24.11
C ILE A 734 -9.76 -26.52 -22.72
N ASN A 735 -9.54 -25.21 -22.69
CA ASN A 735 -9.23 -24.44 -21.49
C ASN A 735 -9.84 -23.02 -21.56
N VAL A 736 -9.50 -22.17 -20.60
CA VAL A 736 -10.06 -20.82 -20.47
C VAL A 736 -9.83 -19.93 -21.70
N PHE A 737 -8.73 -20.12 -22.45
CA PHE A 737 -8.46 -19.33 -23.66
C PHE A 737 -9.44 -19.65 -24.79
N ASP A 738 -9.91 -20.90 -24.91
CA ASP A 738 -10.94 -21.26 -25.90
C ASP A 738 -12.29 -20.62 -25.54
N PHE A 739 -12.59 -20.50 -24.25
CA PHE A 739 -13.76 -19.77 -23.78
C PHE A 739 -13.63 -18.27 -24.03
N ILE A 740 -12.44 -17.68 -23.82
CA ILE A 740 -12.18 -16.27 -24.16
C ILE A 740 -12.33 -16.05 -25.67
N LYS A 741 -11.82 -16.95 -26.51
CA LYS A 741 -12.00 -16.90 -27.96
C LYS A 741 -13.48 -16.84 -28.31
N TYR A 742 -14.27 -17.79 -27.80
CA TYR A 742 -15.72 -17.79 -27.97
C TYR A 742 -16.39 -16.52 -27.43
N ALA A 743 -15.95 -16.03 -26.27
CA ALA A 743 -16.46 -14.80 -25.66
C ALA A 743 -16.20 -13.57 -26.54
N ILE A 744 -15.04 -13.47 -27.19
CA ILE A 744 -14.73 -12.35 -28.09
C ILE A 744 -15.55 -12.45 -29.39
N GLU A 745 -15.59 -13.65 -30.00
CA GLU A 745 -16.26 -13.94 -31.29
C GLU A 745 -17.79 -13.80 -31.24
N SER A 746 -18.40 -14.11 -30.10
CA SER A 746 -19.85 -13.99 -29.92
C SER A 746 -20.38 -12.56 -29.87
N GLY A 747 -19.51 -11.55 -30.02
CA GLY A 747 -19.92 -10.15 -30.13
C GLY A 747 -19.53 -9.56 -31.48
N ASN A 748 -20.02 -8.35 -31.77
CA ASN A 748 -19.77 -7.69 -33.06
C ASN A 748 -18.25 -7.61 -33.37
N PRO A 749 -17.81 -8.07 -34.56
CA PRO A 749 -16.42 -7.98 -34.98
C PRO A 749 -15.94 -6.53 -35.08
N SER A 750 -14.71 -6.29 -34.63
CA SER A 750 -14.01 -5.01 -34.78
C SER A 750 -12.56 -5.23 -35.22
N LYS A 751 -11.80 -4.14 -35.40
CA LYS A 751 -10.34 -4.24 -35.60
C LYS A 751 -9.68 -4.84 -34.36
N GLU A 752 -10.02 -4.29 -33.19
CA GLU A 752 -9.47 -4.66 -31.90
C GLU A 752 -9.83 -6.09 -31.51
N SER A 753 -11.06 -6.54 -31.79
CA SER A 753 -11.44 -7.94 -31.53
C SER A 753 -10.63 -8.93 -32.38
N ARG A 754 -10.33 -8.60 -33.64
CA ARG A 754 -9.47 -9.42 -34.51
C ARG A 754 -8.04 -9.45 -33.99
N GLU A 755 -7.49 -8.29 -33.62
CA GLU A 755 -6.14 -8.20 -33.04
C GLU A 755 -6.02 -9.00 -31.74
N LEU A 756 -7.05 -8.98 -30.86
CA LEU A 756 -7.08 -9.84 -29.67
C LEU A 756 -7.10 -11.32 -30.04
N LEU A 757 -7.92 -11.73 -31.01
CA LEU A 757 -7.98 -13.12 -31.48
C LEU A 757 -6.64 -13.58 -32.06
N ASP A 758 -5.91 -12.71 -32.78
CA ASP A 758 -4.58 -13.00 -33.32
C ASP A 758 -3.50 -13.12 -32.22
N LEU A 759 -3.65 -12.39 -31.12
CA LEU A 759 -2.74 -12.42 -29.98
C LEU A 759 -3.02 -13.57 -29.01
N LEU A 760 -4.28 -14.04 -28.92
CA LEU A 760 -4.73 -14.99 -27.92
C LEU A 760 -3.93 -16.32 -27.91
N PRO A 761 -3.63 -16.97 -29.06
CA PRO A 761 -2.80 -18.18 -29.06
C PRO A 761 -1.36 -17.93 -28.57
N LYS A 762 -0.80 -16.75 -28.85
CA LYS A 762 0.54 -16.38 -28.39
C LYS A 762 0.54 -16.16 -26.88
N LEU A 763 -0.50 -15.53 -26.36
CA LEU A 763 -0.70 -15.35 -24.92
C LEU A 763 -0.87 -16.69 -24.20
N GLU A 764 -1.70 -17.60 -24.73
CA GLU A 764 -1.89 -18.96 -24.18
C GLU A 764 -0.55 -19.71 -24.12
N SER A 765 0.26 -19.64 -25.19
CA SER A 765 1.57 -20.28 -25.24
C SER A 765 2.51 -19.75 -24.17
N LYS A 766 2.61 -18.41 -24.01
CA LYS A 766 3.43 -17.78 -22.98
C LYS A 766 2.96 -18.10 -21.57
N PHE A 767 1.64 -18.12 -21.35
CA PHE A 767 1.06 -18.50 -20.07
C PHE A 767 1.38 -19.95 -19.69
N LYS A 768 1.20 -20.90 -20.61
CA LYS A 768 1.56 -22.31 -20.38
C LYS A 768 3.05 -22.50 -20.10
N ALA A 769 3.90 -21.76 -20.81
CA ALA A 769 5.35 -21.77 -20.56
C ALA A 769 5.67 -21.27 -19.14
N TYR A 770 5.00 -20.20 -18.70
CA TYR A 770 5.14 -19.66 -17.35
C TYR A 770 4.64 -20.64 -16.28
N GLU A 771 3.46 -21.24 -16.44
CA GLU A 771 2.95 -22.25 -15.51
C GLU A 771 3.88 -23.47 -15.41
N LYS A 772 4.41 -23.92 -16.54
CA LYS A 772 5.40 -25.00 -16.59
C LYS A 772 6.67 -24.61 -15.85
N HIS A 773 7.19 -23.41 -16.10
CA HIS A 773 8.36 -22.89 -15.40
C HIS A 773 8.14 -22.79 -13.89
N LEU A 774 6.96 -22.35 -13.44
CA LEU A 774 6.59 -22.33 -12.02
C LEU A 774 6.54 -23.74 -11.40
N LYS A 775 6.00 -24.73 -12.12
CA LYS A 775 5.95 -26.13 -11.64
C LYS A 775 7.34 -26.75 -11.55
N GLU A 776 8.22 -26.43 -12.49
CA GLU A 776 9.61 -26.93 -12.53
C GLU A 776 10.54 -26.19 -11.57
N SER A 777 10.24 -24.94 -11.23
CA SER A 777 11.01 -24.12 -10.29
C SER A 777 10.58 -24.26 -8.83
N LYS A 778 9.39 -24.79 -8.55
CA LYS A 778 9.00 -25.20 -7.20
C LYS A 778 9.87 -26.40 -6.76
N PRO A 779 10.58 -26.35 -5.62
CA PRO A 779 11.16 -27.56 -5.06
C PRO A 779 10.00 -28.55 -4.84
N LYS A 780 10.15 -29.79 -5.34
CA LYS A 780 9.19 -30.87 -5.03
C LYS A 780 9.01 -30.88 -3.52
N LEU A 781 7.79 -30.64 -3.02
CA LEU A 781 7.44 -30.97 -1.65
C LEU A 781 7.60 -32.49 -1.53
N GLU A 782 8.75 -32.91 -0.98
CA GLU A 782 9.00 -34.31 -0.61
C GLU A 782 7.98 -34.69 0.47
N LYS A 783 7.44 -35.91 0.38
CA LYS A 783 6.49 -36.47 1.35
C LYS A 783 7.04 -36.27 2.77
N GLU A 784 6.24 -35.71 3.68
CA GLU A 784 6.65 -35.51 5.07
C GLU A 784 7.09 -36.85 5.68
N ARG A 785 8.38 -36.94 6.05
CA ARG A 785 8.93 -38.09 6.76
C ARG A 785 8.32 -38.13 8.16
N ALA A 786 7.86 -39.30 8.60
CA ALA A 786 7.35 -39.46 9.97
C ALA A 786 8.40 -39.05 11.00
N PHE A 787 8.00 -38.25 11.99
CA PHE A 787 8.84 -37.80 13.09
C PHE A 787 8.11 -37.94 14.43
N LYS A 788 8.88 -38.00 15.51
CA LYS A 788 8.39 -37.96 16.88
C LYS A 788 8.61 -36.57 17.45
N VAL A 789 7.56 -35.95 17.99
CA VAL A 789 7.69 -34.74 18.81
C VAL A 789 8.22 -35.15 20.19
N ILE A 790 9.30 -34.53 20.65
CA ILE A 790 9.85 -34.79 21.99
C ILE A 790 9.17 -33.86 22.99
N GLU A 791 8.35 -34.44 23.85
CA GLU A 791 7.65 -33.71 24.92
C GLU A 791 8.63 -33.18 25.98
N PRO A 792 8.30 -32.10 26.71
CA PRO A 792 9.17 -31.51 27.73
C PRO A 792 9.68 -32.53 28.78
N LYS A 793 8.83 -33.48 29.16
CA LYS A 793 9.17 -34.56 30.12
C LYS A 793 10.21 -35.55 29.59
N ASP A 794 10.26 -35.76 28.27
CA ASP A 794 11.14 -36.73 27.61
C ASP A 794 12.44 -36.09 27.10
N LYS A 795 12.55 -34.77 27.21
CA LYS A 795 13.67 -33.95 26.71
C LYS A 795 15.02 -34.39 27.27
N LYS A 796 15.08 -34.71 28.58
CA LYS A 796 16.31 -35.16 29.24
C LYS A 796 16.76 -36.53 28.71
N ALA A 797 15.85 -37.50 28.66
CA ALA A 797 16.14 -38.83 28.12
C ALA A 797 16.57 -38.77 26.65
N PHE A 798 15.95 -37.88 25.86
CA PHE A 798 16.36 -37.64 24.48
C PHE A 798 17.79 -37.10 24.40
N ILE A 799 18.15 -36.08 25.19
CA ILE A 799 19.51 -35.51 25.26
C ILE A 799 20.56 -36.58 25.62
N ASP A 800 20.24 -37.47 26.55
CA ASP A 800 21.16 -38.55 26.96
C ASP A 800 21.36 -39.59 25.84
N SER A 801 20.34 -39.81 25.00
CA SER A 801 20.41 -40.73 23.85
C SER A 801 21.21 -40.19 22.64
N ILE A 802 21.44 -38.87 22.56
CA ILE A 802 22.10 -38.23 21.40
C ILE A 802 23.51 -38.76 21.17
N ASP A 803 24.27 -39.05 22.23
CA ASP A 803 25.67 -39.49 22.06
C ASP A 803 25.78 -40.82 21.32
N SER A 804 24.82 -41.74 21.53
CA SER A 804 24.76 -43.00 20.80
C SER A 804 24.34 -42.78 19.34
N TYR A 805 23.44 -41.83 19.12
CA TYR A 805 22.97 -41.49 17.78
C TYR A 805 24.10 -40.88 16.92
N LEU A 806 24.83 -39.91 17.46
CA LEU A 806 25.92 -39.24 16.73
C LEU A 806 27.06 -40.21 16.37
N LYS A 807 27.17 -41.35 17.05
CA LYS A 807 28.18 -42.40 16.80
C LYS A 807 27.69 -43.56 15.92
N THR A 808 26.44 -43.54 15.44
CA THR A 808 25.89 -44.65 14.65
C THR A 808 26.56 -44.78 13.28
N ASP A 809 26.80 -46.01 12.83
CA ASP A 809 27.29 -46.31 11.48
C ASP A 809 26.24 -46.05 10.37
N ASN A 810 24.99 -45.76 10.75
CA ASN A 810 23.87 -45.54 9.85
C ASN A 810 23.83 -44.12 9.22
N ALA A 811 24.79 -43.25 9.52
CA ALA A 811 24.87 -41.93 8.90
C ALA A 811 25.18 -42.05 7.39
N PRO A 812 24.56 -41.23 6.52
CA PRO A 812 24.85 -41.23 5.10
C PRO A 812 26.29 -40.78 4.82
N GLU A 813 26.88 -41.27 3.73
CA GLU A 813 28.18 -40.81 3.24
C GLU A 813 28.16 -39.31 2.91
N LEU A 814 29.35 -38.68 2.95
CA LEU A 814 29.49 -37.28 2.59
C LEU A 814 29.08 -37.06 1.11
N PRO A 815 28.19 -36.10 0.83
CA PRO A 815 27.85 -35.76 -0.55
C PRO A 815 29.08 -35.21 -1.29
N LYS A 816 29.02 -35.24 -2.64
CA LYS A 816 30.08 -34.62 -3.46
C LYS A 816 30.14 -33.11 -3.22
N GLU A 817 31.35 -32.54 -3.24
CA GLU A 817 31.57 -31.11 -3.09
C GLU A 817 30.84 -30.32 -4.18
N ILE A 818 30.43 -29.09 -3.84
CA ILE A 818 29.70 -28.18 -4.72
C ILE A 818 30.42 -26.84 -4.73
N ASN A 819 30.60 -26.24 -5.91
CA ASN A 819 31.16 -24.89 -6.01
C ASN A 819 30.08 -23.82 -5.72
N ILE A 820 30.51 -22.57 -5.49
CA ILE A 820 29.61 -21.48 -5.09
C ILE A 820 28.56 -21.18 -6.17
N ASP A 821 28.92 -21.20 -7.45
CA ASP A 821 27.97 -20.88 -8.53
C ASP A 821 26.90 -21.96 -8.69
N GLU A 822 27.30 -23.23 -8.60
CA GLU A 822 26.39 -24.38 -8.61
C GLU A 822 25.48 -24.37 -7.38
N PHE A 823 26.03 -24.06 -6.20
CA PHE A 823 25.27 -23.87 -4.97
C PHE A 823 24.25 -22.73 -5.11
N LYS A 824 24.68 -21.58 -5.66
CA LYS A 824 23.80 -20.41 -5.87
C LYS A 824 22.65 -20.74 -6.81
N ASN A 825 22.93 -21.44 -7.90
CA ASN A 825 21.91 -21.85 -8.85
C ASN A 825 20.90 -22.83 -8.21
N LYS A 826 21.40 -23.78 -7.40
CA LYS A 826 20.59 -24.78 -6.70
C LYS A 826 19.63 -24.17 -5.67
N PHE A 827 20.04 -23.10 -5.01
CA PHE A 827 19.26 -22.40 -3.98
C PHE A 827 18.74 -21.03 -4.43
N LYS A 828 18.56 -20.80 -5.74
CA LYS A 828 18.13 -19.50 -6.31
C LYS A 828 16.78 -18.95 -5.80
N TYR A 829 16.00 -19.77 -5.12
CA TYR A 829 14.74 -19.38 -4.48
C TYR A 829 14.93 -18.74 -3.09
N VAL A 830 16.14 -18.80 -2.53
CA VAL A 830 16.51 -18.20 -1.24
C VAL A 830 16.85 -16.74 -1.46
N SER A 831 16.18 -15.84 -0.75
CA SER A 831 16.22 -14.40 -1.05
C SER A 831 17.51 -13.70 -0.59
N ASN A 832 18.26 -14.30 0.34
CA ASN A 832 19.46 -13.71 0.93
C ASN A 832 20.74 -14.51 0.63
N LEU A 833 20.79 -15.24 -0.49
CA LEU A 833 21.86 -16.19 -0.77
C LEU A 833 23.25 -15.55 -0.87
N ASP A 834 23.35 -14.36 -1.47
CA ASP A 834 24.62 -13.62 -1.55
C ASP A 834 25.11 -13.20 -0.16
N ASN A 835 24.23 -12.60 0.65
CA ASN A 835 24.52 -12.22 2.03
C ASN A 835 24.88 -13.42 2.91
N PHE A 836 24.26 -14.59 2.67
CA PHE A 836 24.58 -15.82 3.37
C PHE A 836 26.00 -16.30 3.03
N ILE A 837 26.38 -16.28 1.75
CA ILE A 837 27.73 -16.66 1.30
C ILE A 837 28.78 -15.70 1.86
N GLU A 838 28.51 -14.40 1.86
CA GLU A 838 29.35 -13.39 2.50
C GLU A 838 29.50 -13.66 4.01
N HIS A 839 28.38 -13.87 4.71
CA HIS A 839 28.38 -14.19 6.14
C HIS A 839 29.19 -15.45 6.48
N ILE A 840 29.16 -16.46 5.61
CA ILE A 840 29.97 -17.68 5.76
C ILE A 840 31.46 -17.37 5.58
N GLY A 841 31.80 -16.48 4.64
CA GLY A 841 33.16 -16.03 4.35
C GLY A 841 33.81 -15.21 5.47
N GLU A 842 33.00 -14.52 6.29
CA GLU A 842 33.47 -13.73 7.43
C GLU A 842 33.78 -14.55 8.69
N LYS A 843 33.51 -15.86 8.69
CA LYS A 843 33.75 -16.71 9.89
C LYS A 843 35.19 -17.18 9.97
N GLU A 844 35.69 -17.35 11.20
CA GLU A 844 37.04 -17.87 11.46
C GLU A 844 37.32 -19.23 10.77
N ASN A 845 36.28 -20.04 10.56
CA ASN A 845 36.36 -21.33 9.86
C ASN A 845 35.74 -21.29 8.43
N ALA A 846 35.79 -20.14 7.75
CA ALA A 846 35.20 -19.92 6.43
C ALA A 846 35.59 -20.97 5.39
N GLN A 847 36.88 -21.31 5.26
CA GLN A 847 37.36 -22.33 4.30
C GLN A 847 36.63 -23.66 4.48
N LYS A 848 36.45 -24.10 5.73
CA LYS A 848 35.77 -25.35 6.05
C LYS A 848 34.27 -25.27 5.81
N ARG A 849 33.64 -24.13 6.10
CA ARG A 849 32.21 -23.91 5.81
C ARG A 849 31.92 -23.88 4.31
N PHE A 850 32.81 -23.30 3.51
CA PHE A 850 32.72 -23.35 2.05
C PHE A 850 32.87 -24.76 1.52
N PHE A 851 33.85 -25.52 2.03
CA PHE A 851 34.06 -26.92 1.65
C PHE A 851 32.81 -27.79 1.87
N TYR A 852 32.04 -27.53 2.93
CA TYR A 852 30.85 -28.31 3.30
C TYR A 852 29.51 -27.67 2.91
N LEU A 853 29.45 -26.76 1.93
CA LEU A 853 28.18 -26.18 1.45
C LEU A 853 27.20 -27.25 0.94
N ASN A 854 27.73 -28.34 0.40
CA ASN A 854 26.99 -29.51 -0.06
C ASN A 854 26.20 -30.22 1.05
N LEU A 855 26.51 -30.01 2.34
CA LEU A 855 25.76 -30.58 3.46
C LEU A 855 24.41 -29.89 3.70
N ILE A 856 24.19 -28.70 3.14
CA ILE A 856 22.98 -27.89 3.38
C ILE A 856 21.72 -28.57 2.82
N GLU A 857 21.76 -29.05 1.57
CA GLU A 857 20.58 -29.67 0.96
C GLU A 857 20.14 -30.95 1.72
N PRO A 858 21.02 -31.92 2.02
CA PRO A 858 20.61 -33.11 2.74
C PRO A 858 20.14 -32.80 4.16
N SER A 859 20.75 -31.83 4.86
CA SER A 859 20.30 -31.39 6.18
C SER A 859 18.93 -30.72 6.16
N LEU A 860 18.60 -30.01 5.07
CA LEU A 860 17.32 -29.35 4.90
C LEU A 860 16.20 -30.35 4.57
N LYS A 861 16.48 -31.32 3.70
CA LYS A 861 15.51 -32.32 3.22
C LYS A 861 15.28 -33.45 4.22
N GLU A 862 16.35 -34.00 4.74
CA GLU A 862 16.33 -35.19 5.60
C GLU A 862 17.08 -34.93 6.91
N PRO A 863 16.66 -33.95 7.73
CA PRO A 863 17.27 -33.74 9.03
C PRO A 863 17.07 -34.96 9.91
N ASP A 864 18.01 -35.18 10.82
CA ASP A 864 17.86 -36.17 11.88
C ASP A 864 17.12 -35.55 13.07
N ILE A 865 17.36 -34.25 13.31
CA ILE A 865 16.67 -33.46 14.32
C ILE A 865 16.33 -32.09 13.73
N LYS A 866 15.08 -31.65 13.92
CA LYS A 866 14.62 -30.29 13.62
C LYS A 866 14.22 -29.61 14.91
N LEU A 867 14.84 -28.47 15.22
CA LEU A 867 14.56 -27.66 16.40
C LEU A 867 13.90 -26.36 15.96
N ILE A 868 12.77 -26.03 16.58
CA ILE A 868 12.03 -24.81 16.30
C ILE A 868 12.12 -23.91 17.53
N TYR A 869 12.52 -22.66 17.30
CA TYR A 869 12.54 -21.60 18.29
C TYR A 869 11.49 -20.57 17.92
N LYS A 870 10.48 -20.42 18.77
CA LYS A 870 9.41 -19.43 18.61
C LYS A 870 9.99 -18.06 18.95
N ASP A 871 10.00 -17.18 17.96
CA ASP A 871 10.35 -15.77 18.18
C ASP A 871 9.10 -15.01 18.62
N LYS A 872 9.25 -13.80 19.18
CA LYS A 872 8.10 -12.96 19.60
C LYS A 872 7.22 -12.51 18.43
N GLU A 873 7.68 -12.70 17.20
CA GLU A 873 6.93 -12.43 15.97
C GLU A 873 6.53 -13.73 15.24
N PRO A 874 5.24 -13.95 14.90
CA PRO A 874 4.69 -15.23 14.42
C PRO A 874 5.17 -15.70 13.02
N HIS A 875 6.05 -14.96 12.35
CA HIS A 875 6.60 -15.32 11.03
C HIS A 875 8.14 -15.35 10.99
N LYS A 876 8.78 -15.32 12.16
CA LYS A 876 10.24 -15.29 12.31
C LYS A 876 10.80 -16.50 13.03
N GLU A 877 10.10 -17.63 13.01
CA GLU A 877 10.61 -18.87 13.61
C GLU A 877 11.99 -19.22 13.04
N ARG A 878 12.97 -19.35 13.93
CA ARG A 878 14.29 -19.85 13.56
C ARG A 878 14.27 -21.35 13.65
N ILE A 879 14.55 -22.00 12.53
CA ILE A 879 14.60 -23.45 12.45
C ILE A 879 16.05 -23.88 12.36
N LYS A 880 16.44 -24.82 13.22
CA LYS A 880 17.75 -25.46 13.19
C LYS A 880 17.61 -26.90 12.76
N TYR A 881 18.30 -27.27 11.71
CA TYR A 881 18.37 -28.62 11.17
C TYR A 881 19.72 -29.23 11.55
N ILE A 882 19.68 -30.42 12.14
CA ILE A 882 20.87 -31.15 12.56
C ILE A 882 20.89 -32.47 11.78
N LYS A 883 22.03 -32.76 11.15
CA LYS A 883 22.24 -34.02 10.42
C LYS A 883 23.65 -34.58 10.65
N ALA A 884 23.76 -35.88 10.88
CA ALA A 884 25.04 -36.58 10.93
C ALA A 884 25.42 -37.14 9.55
N PHE A 885 26.71 -37.11 9.21
CA PHE A 885 27.30 -37.67 8.00
C PHE A 885 28.51 -38.52 8.36
N LYS A 886 28.68 -39.64 7.66
CA LYS A 886 29.76 -40.60 7.92
C LYS A 886 31.12 -40.02 7.52
N LYS A 887 32.07 -40.06 8.46
CA LYS A 887 33.48 -39.72 8.24
C LYS A 887 34.37 -40.46 9.23
N ASP A 888 35.20 -41.37 8.76
CA ASP A 888 36.15 -42.14 9.58
C ASP A 888 35.50 -42.75 10.83
N GLU A 889 36.16 -42.70 11.99
CA GLU A 889 35.66 -43.21 13.29
C GLU A 889 34.67 -42.25 13.99
N ASN A 890 34.51 -41.01 13.51
CA ASN A 890 33.67 -39.99 14.13
C ASN A 890 32.86 -39.21 13.08
N ASN A 891 31.54 -39.40 13.05
CA ASN A 891 30.63 -38.72 12.13
C ASN A 891 30.75 -37.18 12.21
N ILE A 892 30.68 -36.52 11.06
CA ILE A 892 30.49 -35.07 10.99
C ILE A 892 29.04 -34.77 11.34
N VAL A 893 28.82 -33.92 12.33
CA VAL A 893 27.49 -33.39 12.63
C VAL A 893 27.37 -31.98 12.07
N HIS A 894 26.44 -31.79 11.14
CA HIS A 894 26.17 -30.52 10.49
C HIS A 894 24.97 -29.83 11.13
N LEU A 895 25.12 -28.55 11.45
CA LEU A 895 24.04 -27.65 11.83
C LEU A 895 23.77 -26.68 10.68
N PHE A 896 22.51 -26.64 10.25
CA PHE A 896 22.02 -25.63 9.33
C PHE A 896 20.90 -24.81 9.96
N VAL A 897 20.92 -23.49 9.78
CA VAL A 897 19.94 -22.57 10.38
C VAL A 897 19.26 -21.77 9.28
N SER A 898 17.93 -21.81 9.29
CA SER A 898 17.08 -21.03 8.38
C SER A 898 16.00 -20.26 9.13
N GLN A 899 15.33 -19.37 8.41
CA GLN A 899 14.20 -18.59 8.86
C GLN A 899 13.19 -18.42 7.71
N ASP A 900 11.96 -17.99 8.02
CA ASP A 900 10.90 -17.67 7.06
C ASP A 900 10.63 -18.83 6.09
N ASN A 901 10.24 -20.00 6.63
CA ASN A 901 9.96 -21.20 5.84
C ASN A 901 11.07 -21.58 4.84
N ASN A 902 12.33 -21.50 5.29
CA ASN A 902 13.53 -21.78 4.49
C ASN A 902 13.80 -20.81 3.34
N LYS A 903 13.16 -19.63 3.32
CA LYS A 903 13.46 -18.57 2.34
C LYS A 903 14.68 -17.74 2.71
N LEU A 904 15.07 -17.76 3.99
CA LEU A 904 16.24 -17.05 4.50
C LEU A 904 17.23 -18.05 5.13
N PHE A 905 18.46 -18.04 4.64
CA PHE A 905 19.55 -18.86 5.19
C PHE A 905 20.37 -18.01 6.16
N ILE A 906 20.56 -18.50 7.38
CA ILE A 906 21.22 -17.72 8.45
C ILE A 906 22.68 -18.13 8.60
N THR A 907 22.92 -19.43 8.85
CA THR A 907 24.29 -19.94 9.01
C THR A 907 24.34 -21.45 8.75
N SER A 908 25.52 -21.95 8.41
CA SER A 908 25.85 -23.37 8.25
C SER A 908 27.14 -23.64 8.99
N VAL A 909 27.13 -24.63 9.88
CA VAL A 909 28.25 -25.00 10.75
C VAL A 909 28.52 -26.50 10.59
N PRO A 910 29.58 -26.90 9.88
CA PRO A 910 30.03 -28.28 9.86
C PRO A 910 30.79 -28.63 11.14
N GLU A 911 30.74 -29.90 11.53
CA GLU A 911 31.45 -30.45 12.71
C GLU A 911 31.11 -29.74 14.02
N ILE A 912 29.81 -29.62 14.29
CA ILE A 912 29.34 -28.97 15.51
C ILE A 912 29.55 -29.85 16.74
N ASP A 913 29.97 -29.23 17.84
CA ASP A 913 30.23 -29.93 19.09
C ASP A 913 28.94 -30.51 19.72
N LYS A 914 29.07 -31.71 20.29
CA LYS A 914 27.96 -32.45 20.91
C LYS A 914 27.34 -31.72 22.10
N TYR A 915 28.12 -31.01 22.92
CA TYR A 915 27.59 -30.23 24.04
C TYR A 915 26.76 -29.05 23.54
N TYR A 916 27.19 -28.44 22.43
CA TYR A 916 26.42 -27.37 21.79
C TYR A 916 25.07 -27.89 21.25
N ILE A 917 25.05 -29.07 20.62
CA ILE A 917 23.80 -29.74 20.20
C ILE A 917 22.87 -29.97 21.40
N LYS A 918 23.38 -30.57 22.48
CA LYS A 918 22.60 -30.82 23.69
C LYS A 918 22.03 -29.53 24.29
N SER A 919 22.81 -28.45 24.32
CA SER A 919 22.33 -27.14 24.77
C SER A 919 21.24 -26.58 23.86
N MET A 920 21.34 -26.75 22.55
CA MET A 920 20.32 -26.29 21.60
C MET A 920 19.01 -27.06 21.79
N ILE A 921 19.08 -28.39 21.87
CA ILE A 921 17.92 -29.23 22.15
C ILE A 921 17.25 -28.76 23.44
N ASN A 922 18.02 -28.54 24.51
CA ASN A 922 17.47 -28.10 25.80
C ASN A 922 16.74 -26.74 25.73
N LYS A 923 17.16 -25.84 24.83
CA LYS A 923 16.55 -24.50 24.65
C LYS A 923 15.43 -24.45 23.60
N ALA A 924 15.25 -25.50 22.80
CA ALA A 924 14.24 -25.50 21.74
C ALA A 924 12.83 -25.59 22.31
N ASP A 925 11.89 -24.87 21.68
CA ASP A 925 10.47 -24.89 22.03
C ASP A 925 9.78 -26.14 21.51
N ILE A 926 10.13 -26.55 20.27
CA ILE A 926 9.63 -27.77 19.65
C ILE A 926 10.81 -28.56 19.08
N ILE A 927 10.84 -29.86 19.35
CA ILE A 927 11.85 -30.80 18.87
C ILE A 927 11.17 -31.88 18.06
N HIS A 928 11.47 -31.96 16.76
CA HIS A 928 11.10 -33.09 15.92
C HIS A 928 12.31 -33.99 15.75
N SER A 929 12.19 -35.24 16.19
CA SER A 929 13.20 -36.27 15.99
C SER A 929 12.77 -37.21 14.87
N PHE A 930 13.64 -37.37 13.87
CA PHE A 930 13.50 -38.32 12.77
C PHE A 930 14.36 -39.58 12.99
N ILE A 931 14.94 -39.70 14.19
CA ILE A 931 15.78 -40.81 14.60
C ILE A 931 14.87 -41.98 14.99
N GLN A 932 15.07 -43.14 14.37
CA GLN A 932 14.37 -44.36 14.78
C GLN A 932 14.95 -44.83 16.11
N GLN A 933 14.14 -44.82 17.18
CA GLN A 933 14.51 -45.43 18.45
C GLN A 933 14.38 -46.95 18.31
N ASP A 934 15.49 -47.68 18.43
CA ASP A 934 15.46 -49.15 18.46
C ASP A 934 14.53 -49.62 19.58
N SER A 935 13.42 -50.24 19.20
CA SER A 935 12.38 -50.76 20.09
C SER A 935 12.83 -51.94 20.96
N LYS A 936 14.12 -52.29 20.96
CA LYS A 936 14.66 -53.44 21.70
C LYS A 936 15.10 -53.14 23.14
N ASN A 937 15.27 -51.87 23.55
CA ASN A 937 15.77 -51.54 24.90
C ASN A 937 14.75 -50.86 25.84
N ALA A 938 13.50 -50.66 25.43
CA ALA A 938 12.46 -50.07 26.30
C ALA A 938 11.84 -51.04 27.32
N LYS A 939 12.41 -52.24 27.51
CA LYS A 939 12.04 -53.19 28.58
C LYS A 939 13.22 -53.41 29.52
N LYS A 940 13.64 -52.36 30.21
CA LYS A 940 14.40 -52.41 31.48
C LYS A 940 14.60 -50.97 31.95
N HIS A 941 13.60 -50.43 32.63
CA HIS A 941 13.73 -49.61 33.83
C HIS A 941 12.34 -49.32 34.40
#